data_AF-A0A7X0B0Q4-F1
#
_entry.id   AF-A0A7X0B0Q4-F1
#
_cell.length_a   1.000
_cell.length_b   1.000
_cell.length_c   1.000
_cell.angle_alpha   90.00
_cell.angle_beta   90.00
_cell.angle_gamma   90.00
#
_symmetry.space_group_name_H-M   'P 1'
#
loop_
_entity.id
_entity.type
_entity.pdbx_description
1 polymer ?
#
loop_
_entity_poly.entity_id
_entity_poly.type
_entity_poly.pdbx_seq_one_letter_code
_entity_poly.pdbx_strand_id
1 'polypeptide(L)'
;MADETTKQMLRRASDGRFARRWIVGEGIDIGCGPDPLGKLKDYFPLMTSTRPWDLPDGDAMLMEGVADNSYDFVHSSHCLEHLVDPVRALANWIRICKPGGHLIITIPDEDLYEQGVWPSLFNQDHKWTFTILKPQSWSPKSISVVQLVDLFKDEVEILKLEKLDSGFQYDQPLRDQTLKGTSESAIEFVLRKRDKGWGLAAATDNGAARFAQVARRHDIDAKFAEAIGLHQQGRMAEAYAAYKTILVAEPENLAVMNNLALIAPFDEAEPLLRRALEVNPNYVDALINLGNQLVANQRAEEGGQVLRRALAAAPTDPRVISALLQAYDALEAYEDAVALLLENGAMLNNLDDVYCRIGKYYEHLGRTDDALRHLEKALAINPSHVEAHIYSGRQHLRKGDFKRGAEGIAWIWHGRIPDSQIGLFVDEAGQGVPQTGRTIVLSADSGLGDTVQFVRYARPLKALGARVIVECQPELRRLIAGMPEVDEAVAVGELASGFDVRLPLHNLMGAFRTTLETIPAEVPYLAAPADEAAEYARRLASHGGLRVGLCWAGNPTHPRNGSRSVAPDQLAPLLAQAGATFFSLQKGGDGAALGLVDWTAEFADMGTTAALVQGLDLVISVDSAVAHLAGALGRPVWLLNRFDSCWRWLEAGRTTSPWYPTLTQFRQPTAGDWAPVVAAASAELARMVQGQGGGKPAPGRRSAKR
;
A
#
# COMPACT_ATOMS: atom_id res chain seq x y z
N MET A 1 -20.65 -31.86 -42.29
CA MET A 1 -20.98 -30.43 -42.12
C MET A 1 -22.15 -30.10 -43.03
N ALA A 2 -23.23 -29.56 -42.49
CA ALA A 2 -24.41 -29.17 -43.26
C ALA A 2 -24.24 -27.71 -43.69
N ASP A 3 -24.11 -27.46 -44.99
CA ASP A 3 -24.42 -26.20 -45.65
C ASP A 3 -23.79 -24.91 -45.07
N GLU A 4 -22.53 -24.95 -44.61
CA GLU A 4 -21.87 -23.79 -43.98
C GLU A 4 -21.69 -22.58 -44.92
N THR A 5 -21.35 -22.83 -46.19
CA THR A 5 -21.24 -21.76 -47.20
C THR A 5 -22.60 -21.11 -47.42
N THR A 6 -23.66 -21.91 -47.49
CA THR A 6 -25.04 -21.45 -47.63
C THR A 6 -25.53 -20.72 -46.38
N LYS A 7 -25.20 -21.15 -45.16
CA LYS A 7 -25.56 -20.44 -43.91
C LYS A 7 -24.98 -19.03 -43.86
N GLN A 8 -23.71 -18.90 -44.24
CA GLN A 8 -23.02 -17.62 -44.28
C GLN A 8 -23.67 -16.63 -45.26
N MET A 9 -24.49 -17.10 -46.21
CA MET A 9 -25.12 -16.23 -47.19
C MET A 9 -26.09 -15.21 -46.62
N LEU A 10 -26.80 -15.54 -45.53
CA LEU A 10 -27.72 -14.60 -44.90
C LEU A 10 -27.00 -13.31 -44.47
N ARG A 11 -25.77 -13.45 -43.97
CA ARG A 11 -24.89 -12.34 -43.59
C ARG A 11 -24.16 -11.75 -44.79
N ARG A 12 -23.62 -12.56 -45.69
CA ARG A 12 -22.87 -12.07 -46.87
C ARG A 12 -23.75 -11.30 -47.85
N ALA A 13 -25.05 -11.60 -47.92
CA ALA A 13 -26.00 -10.85 -48.74
C ALA A 13 -26.25 -9.43 -48.21
N SER A 14 -26.09 -9.18 -46.91
CA SER A 14 -26.24 -7.84 -46.32
C SER A 14 -24.95 -7.00 -46.40
N ASP A 15 -23.78 -7.64 -46.60
CA ASP A 15 -22.51 -6.98 -46.83
C ASP A 15 -22.16 -6.92 -48.32
N GLY A 16 -22.51 -5.79 -48.94
CA GLY A 16 -22.30 -5.56 -50.37
C GLY A 16 -20.85 -5.66 -50.85
N ARG A 17 -19.85 -5.74 -49.96
CA ARG A 17 -18.44 -5.97 -50.34
C ARG A 17 -18.21 -7.37 -50.91
N PHE A 18 -18.92 -8.39 -50.42
CA PHE A 18 -18.80 -9.75 -50.96
C PHE A 18 -19.19 -9.80 -52.43
N ALA A 19 -20.37 -9.29 -52.76
CA ALA A 19 -20.90 -9.33 -54.12
C ALA A 19 -20.26 -8.33 -55.11
N ARG A 20 -19.66 -7.25 -54.61
CA ARG A 20 -19.15 -6.17 -55.48
C ARG A 20 -17.63 -6.05 -55.52
N ARG A 21 -16.90 -6.69 -54.59
CA ARG A 21 -15.44 -6.50 -54.44
C ARG A 21 -14.68 -7.79 -54.21
N TRP A 22 -15.16 -8.69 -53.36
CA TRP A 22 -14.36 -9.84 -52.91
C TRP A 22 -14.62 -11.10 -53.74
N ILE A 23 -15.87 -11.40 -54.07
CA ILE A 23 -16.25 -12.55 -54.90
C ILE A 23 -16.58 -12.03 -56.31
N VAL A 24 -15.53 -11.70 -57.06
CA VAL A 24 -15.60 -11.06 -58.38
C VAL A 24 -14.62 -11.75 -59.33
N GLY A 25 -15.06 -12.05 -60.55
CA GLY A 25 -14.21 -12.69 -61.58
C GLY A 25 -14.21 -14.22 -61.50
N GLU A 26 -13.09 -14.84 -61.86
CA GLU A 26 -12.91 -16.29 -61.82
C GLU A 26 -12.31 -16.73 -60.48
N GLY A 27 -12.98 -17.63 -59.78
CA GLY A 27 -12.51 -18.13 -58.48
C GLY A 27 -12.28 -19.62 -58.40
N ILE A 28 -11.65 -20.02 -57.31
CA ILE A 28 -11.51 -21.42 -56.88
C ILE A 28 -12.07 -21.57 -55.46
N ASP A 29 -12.79 -22.66 -55.23
CA ASP A 29 -13.46 -22.96 -53.97
C ASP A 29 -12.86 -24.24 -53.36
N ILE A 30 -12.01 -24.05 -52.37
CA ILE A 30 -11.14 -25.07 -51.78
C ILE A 30 -11.85 -25.72 -50.58
N GLY A 31 -11.90 -27.05 -50.57
CA GLY A 31 -12.60 -27.81 -49.53
C GLY A 31 -14.12 -27.64 -49.62
N CYS A 32 -14.65 -27.44 -50.83
CA CYS A 32 -16.05 -27.06 -51.04
C CYS A 32 -17.06 -28.11 -50.57
N GLY A 33 -16.68 -29.39 -50.50
CA GLY A 33 -17.54 -30.45 -50.02
C GLY A 33 -18.87 -30.51 -50.78
N PRO A 34 -19.98 -30.85 -50.09
CA PRO A 34 -21.30 -30.90 -50.70
C PRO A 34 -21.95 -29.51 -50.90
N ASP A 35 -21.36 -28.42 -50.39
CA ASP A 35 -21.91 -27.06 -50.40
C ASP A 35 -21.00 -26.03 -51.09
N PRO A 36 -20.75 -26.19 -52.40
CA PRO A 36 -19.86 -25.31 -53.15
C PRO A 36 -20.48 -23.93 -53.38
N LEU A 37 -19.63 -22.90 -53.29
CA LEU A 37 -19.97 -21.49 -53.53
C LEU A 37 -20.62 -21.26 -54.91
N GLY A 38 -20.27 -22.08 -55.89
CA GLY A 38 -20.84 -22.01 -57.24
C GLY A 38 -22.37 -22.17 -57.29
N LYS A 39 -22.98 -22.88 -56.32
CA LYS A 39 -24.45 -22.99 -56.19
C LYS A 39 -25.13 -21.67 -55.85
N LEU A 40 -24.37 -20.71 -55.32
CA LEU A 40 -24.83 -19.42 -54.81
C LEU A 40 -24.54 -18.28 -55.78
N LYS A 41 -24.24 -18.61 -57.05
CA LYS A 41 -23.86 -17.64 -58.09
C LYS A 41 -24.86 -16.48 -58.25
N ASP A 42 -26.15 -16.74 -58.08
CA ASP A 42 -27.19 -15.71 -58.22
C ASP A 42 -27.06 -14.58 -57.18
N TYR A 43 -26.38 -14.81 -56.06
CA TYR A 43 -26.09 -13.80 -55.04
C TYR A 43 -24.81 -13.00 -55.32
N PHE A 44 -23.98 -13.46 -56.25
CA PHE A 44 -22.69 -12.86 -56.60
C PHE A 44 -22.66 -12.53 -58.10
N PRO A 45 -23.37 -11.48 -58.55
CA PRO A 45 -23.56 -11.19 -59.97
C PRO A 45 -22.27 -10.87 -60.73
N LEU A 46 -21.19 -10.52 -60.02
CA LEU A 46 -19.87 -10.26 -60.61
C LEU A 46 -18.95 -11.50 -60.60
N MET A 47 -19.40 -12.64 -60.09
CA MET A 47 -18.68 -13.91 -60.14
C MET A 47 -18.87 -14.55 -61.52
N THR A 48 -17.80 -14.62 -62.30
CA THR A 48 -17.82 -15.18 -63.66
C THR A 48 -17.97 -16.71 -63.61
N SER A 49 -17.08 -17.37 -62.88
CA SER A 49 -17.07 -18.82 -62.66
C SER A 49 -16.34 -19.17 -61.38
N THR A 50 -16.66 -20.33 -60.81
CA THR A 50 -15.95 -20.87 -59.64
C THR A 50 -15.62 -22.33 -59.89
N ARG A 51 -14.33 -22.69 -59.80
CA ARG A 51 -13.87 -24.08 -59.87
C ARG A 51 -13.95 -24.71 -58.48
N PRO A 52 -14.72 -25.78 -58.25
CA PRO A 52 -14.63 -26.56 -57.02
C PRO A 52 -13.27 -27.27 -56.94
N TRP A 53 -12.70 -27.36 -55.75
CA TRP A 53 -11.48 -28.10 -55.46
C TRP A 53 -11.65 -28.92 -54.18
N ASP A 54 -11.71 -30.25 -54.31
CA ASP A 54 -11.89 -31.18 -53.20
C ASP A 54 -10.94 -32.39 -53.32
N LEU A 55 -11.09 -33.41 -52.47
CA LEU A 55 -10.22 -34.59 -52.39
C LEU A 55 -9.87 -35.22 -53.76
N PRO A 56 -10.78 -35.33 -54.76
CA PRO A 56 -10.43 -35.89 -56.07
C PRO A 56 -9.52 -34.98 -56.92
N ASP A 57 -9.48 -33.68 -56.66
CA ASP A 57 -8.73 -32.68 -57.43
C ASP A 57 -7.27 -32.57 -56.99
N GLY A 58 -6.98 -32.87 -55.71
CA GLY A 58 -5.63 -32.92 -55.16
C GLY A 58 -5.52 -32.36 -53.73
N ASP A 59 -4.30 -32.30 -53.21
CA ASP A 59 -4.02 -31.81 -51.86
C ASP A 59 -4.28 -30.29 -51.74
N ALA A 60 -5.26 -29.91 -50.94
CA ALA A 60 -5.66 -28.52 -50.69
C ALA A 60 -4.57 -27.66 -50.04
N MET A 61 -3.60 -28.26 -49.33
CA MET A 61 -2.44 -27.56 -48.78
C MET A 61 -1.39 -27.27 -49.85
N LEU A 62 -1.19 -28.18 -50.80
CA LEU A 62 -0.13 -28.06 -51.82
C LEU A 62 -0.59 -27.31 -53.07
N MET A 63 -1.85 -27.51 -53.47
CA MET A 63 -2.44 -26.97 -54.71
C MET A 63 -1.56 -27.30 -55.94
N GLU A 64 -1.09 -28.55 -56.02
CA GLU A 64 -0.25 -29.03 -57.12
C GLU A 64 -1.03 -29.01 -58.44
N GLY A 65 -0.35 -28.62 -59.53
CA GLY A 65 -0.98 -28.48 -60.84
C GLY A 65 -1.84 -27.22 -61.02
N VAL A 66 -2.00 -26.38 -59.98
CA VAL A 66 -2.63 -25.06 -60.11
C VAL A 66 -1.56 -23.99 -60.30
N ALA A 67 -1.62 -23.31 -61.44
CA ALA A 67 -0.66 -22.26 -61.78
C ALA A 67 -0.81 -21.03 -60.88
N ASP A 68 0.29 -20.31 -60.68
CA ASP A 68 0.31 -19.06 -59.91
C ASP A 68 -0.58 -17.99 -60.54
N ASN A 69 -1.22 -17.17 -59.71
CA ASN A 69 -2.06 -16.05 -60.16
C ASN A 69 -3.15 -16.46 -61.17
N SER A 70 -3.75 -17.63 -60.97
CA SER A 70 -4.79 -18.16 -61.86
C SER A 70 -6.17 -17.58 -61.55
N TYR A 71 -6.45 -17.20 -60.30
CA TYR A 71 -7.81 -16.86 -59.86
C TYR A 71 -7.92 -15.45 -59.30
N ASP A 72 -9.00 -14.74 -59.66
CA ASP A 72 -9.33 -13.41 -59.13
C ASP A 72 -9.74 -13.47 -57.64
N PHE A 73 -10.30 -14.60 -57.21
CA PHE A 73 -10.52 -14.89 -55.79
C PHE A 73 -10.30 -16.35 -55.42
N VAL A 74 -9.96 -16.59 -54.16
CA VAL A 74 -9.87 -17.92 -53.53
C VAL A 74 -10.87 -17.95 -52.39
N HIS A 75 -11.73 -18.96 -52.36
CA HIS A 75 -12.67 -19.19 -51.28
C HIS A 75 -12.31 -20.50 -50.58
N SER A 76 -12.44 -20.53 -49.25
CA SER A 76 -12.33 -21.73 -48.43
C SER A 76 -13.23 -21.60 -47.22
N SER A 77 -14.05 -22.61 -46.96
CA SER A 77 -14.92 -22.67 -45.77
C SER A 77 -14.66 -23.99 -45.06
N HIS A 78 -14.23 -23.95 -43.80
CA HIS A 78 -13.99 -25.12 -42.96
C HIS A 78 -13.04 -26.17 -43.59
N CYS A 79 -11.88 -25.71 -44.05
CA CYS A 79 -10.85 -26.56 -44.66
C CYS A 79 -9.49 -26.43 -43.95
N LEU A 80 -9.09 -25.22 -43.54
CA LEU A 80 -7.73 -24.95 -43.05
C LEU A 80 -7.40 -25.71 -41.75
N GLU A 81 -8.39 -25.95 -40.89
CA GLU A 81 -8.32 -26.71 -39.64
C GLU A 81 -8.00 -28.20 -39.84
N HIS A 82 -8.27 -28.71 -41.04
CA HIS A 82 -8.00 -30.09 -41.43
C HIS A 82 -6.60 -30.27 -42.01
N LEU A 83 -5.88 -29.19 -42.31
CA LEU A 83 -4.59 -29.25 -42.97
C LEU A 83 -3.45 -29.39 -41.96
N VAL A 84 -2.46 -30.20 -42.33
CA VAL A 84 -1.31 -30.50 -41.45
C VAL A 84 -0.47 -29.24 -41.20
N ASP A 85 -0.31 -28.40 -42.22
CA ASP A 85 0.45 -27.14 -42.16
C ASP A 85 -0.40 -25.97 -42.71
N PRO A 86 -1.15 -25.27 -41.83
CA PRO A 86 -1.97 -24.12 -42.20
C PRO A 86 -1.18 -22.95 -42.78
N VAL A 87 0.09 -22.79 -42.38
CA VAL A 87 0.97 -21.73 -42.91
C VAL A 87 1.28 -22.03 -44.38
N ARG A 88 1.67 -23.27 -44.69
CA ARG A 88 1.95 -23.70 -46.07
C ARG A 88 0.71 -23.67 -46.95
N ALA A 89 -0.44 -24.08 -46.42
CA ALA A 89 -1.71 -23.98 -47.13
C ALA A 89 -2.02 -22.53 -47.52
N LEU A 90 -1.98 -21.61 -46.55
CA LEU A 90 -2.27 -20.20 -46.81
C LEU A 90 -1.27 -19.58 -47.79
N ALA A 91 0.02 -19.93 -47.70
CA ALA A 91 1.02 -19.50 -48.67
C ALA A 91 0.67 -19.91 -50.11
N ASN A 92 0.23 -21.16 -50.31
CA ASN A 92 -0.17 -21.67 -51.62
C ASN A 92 -1.50 -21.08 -52.11
N TRP A 93 -2.44 -20.80 -51.21
CA TRP A 93 -3.67 -20.11 -51.56
C TRP A 93 -3.40 -18.67 -52.00
N ILE A 94 -2.47 -17.97 -51.34
CA ILE A 94 -1.99 -16.65 -51.76
C ILE A 94 -1.29 -16.75 -53.11
N ARG A 95 -0.46 -17.79 -53.33
CA ARG A 95 0.27 -18.02 -54.60
C ARG A 95 -0.67 -18.09 -55.80
N ILE A 96 -1.75 -18.86 -55.72
CA ILE A 96 -2.70 -19.06 -56.85
C ILE A 96 -3.66 -17.88 -57.06
N CYS A 97 -3.83 -17.01 -56.07
CA CYS A 97 -4.62 -15.79 -56.19
C CYS A 97 -3.88 -14.74 -57.04
N LYS A 98 -4.57 -14.02 -57.92
CA LYS A 98 -4.02 -12.92 -58.73
C LYS A 98 -3.63 -11.74 -57.83
N PRO A 99 -2.62 -10.95 -58.20
CA PRO A 99 -2.36 -9.68 -57.52
C PRO A 99 -3.60 -8.77 -57.57
N GLY A 100 -3.92 -8.12 -56.45
CA GLY A 100 -5.18 -7.38 -56.28
C GLY A 100 -6.42 -8.25 -56.01
N GLY A 101 -6.29 -9.57 -56.17
CA GLY A 101 -7.34 -10.56 -55.88
C GLY A 101 -7.54 -10.82 -54.39
N HIS A 102 -8.59 -11.56 -54.07
CA HIS A 102 -9.05 -11.74 -52.68
C HIS A 102 -9.03 -13.20 -52.23
N LEU A 103 -8.69 -13.43 -50.96
CA LEU A 103 -8.89 -14.70 -50.28
C LEU A 103 -10.00 -14.52 -49.24
N ILE A 104 -11.01 -15.38 -49.29
CA ILE A 104 -12.16 -15.39 -48.39
C ILE A 104 -12.13 -16.72 -47.63
N ILE A 105 -11.77 -16.67 -46.35
CA ILE A 105 -11.52 -17.88 -45.56
C ILE A 105 -12.41 -17.86 -44.31
N THR A 106 -13.12 -18.95 -44.07
CA THR A 106 -13.87 -19.20 -42.85
C THR A 106 -13.35 -20.47 -42.17
N ILE A 107 -13.11 -20.40 -40.86
CA ILE A 107 -12.57 -21.48 -40.01
C ILE A 107 -13.30 -21.50 -38.66
N PRO A 108 -13.36 -22.63 -37.93
CA PRO A 108 -14.02 -22.68 -36.62
C PRO A 108 -13.28 -21.84 -35.58
N ASP A 109 -14.03 -21.08 -34.78
CA ASP A 109 -13.48 -20.41 -33.59
C ASP A 109 -13.34 -21.44 -32.47
N GLU A 110 -12.21 -21.43 -31.77
CA GLU A 110 -11.93 -22.42 -30.72
C GLU A 110 -12.95 -22.36 -29.58
N ASP A 111 -13.35 -21.17 -29.12
CA ASP A 111 -14.23 -21.05 -27.96
C ASP A 111 -15.68 -21.37 -28.32
N LEU A 112 -16.09 -21.06 -29.56
CA LEU A 112 -17.46 -21.33 -30.04
C LEU A 112 -17.64 -22.78 -30.50
N TYR A 113 -16.71 -23.30 -31.30
CA TYR A 113 -16.82 -24.65 -31.87
C TYR A 113 -16.28 -25.70 -30.90
N GLU A 114 -15.05 -25.56 -30.42
CA GLU A 114 -14.35 -26.62 -29.67
C GLU A 114 -14.61 -26.59 -28.16
N GLN A 115 -15.06 -25.44 -27.65
CA GLN A 115 -15.68 -25.29 -26.34
C GLN A 115 -14.81 -25.83 -25.18
N GLY A 116 -13.50 -25.61 -25.26
CA GLY A 116 -12.56 -25.92 -24.16
C GLY A 116 -11.99 -27.34 -24.17
N VAL A 117 -12.25 -28.15 -25.21
CA VAL A 117 -11.81 -29.55 -25.27
C VAL A 117 -10.93 -29.80 -26.49
N TRP A 118 -9.77 -30.43 -26.27
CA TRP A 118 -8.86 -30.89 -27.32
C TRP A 118 -8.40 -32.34 -27.08
N PRO A 119 -8.38 -33.22 -28.09
CA PRO A 119 -8.88 -33.04 -29.47
C PRO A 119 -10.38 -32.73 -29.56
N SER A 120 -10.82 -32.17 -30.69
CA SER A 120 -12.23 -31.82 -30.92
C SER A 120 -13.18 -32.97 -30.61
N LEU A 121 -14.22 -32.69 -29.82
CA LEU A 121 -15.32 -33.63 -29.57
C LEU A 121 -16.26 -33.77 -30.77
N PHE A 122 -16.34 -32.72 -31.60
CA PHE A 122 -17.33 -32.60 -32.66
C PHE A 122 -16.78 -33.02 -34.01
N ASN A 123 -15.46 -32.86 -34.23
CA ASN A 123 -14.81 -33.28 -35.47
C ASN A 123 -13.39 -33.81 -35.23
N GLN A 124 -13.25 -35.15 -35.18
CA GLN A 124 -11.99 -35.81 -34.84
C GLN A 124 -10.87 -35.60 -35.86
N ASP A 125 -11.14 -35.04 -37.05
CA ASP A 125 -10.11 -34.74 -38.05
C ASP A 125 -9.49 -33.34 -37.90
N HIS A 126 -9.99 -32.51 -36.97
CA HIS A 126 -9.36 -31.21 -36.68
C HIS A 126 -7.93 -31.41 -36.17
N LYS A 127 -6.98 -30.73 -36.83
CA LYS A 127 -5.55 -30.75 -36.49
C LYS A 127 -5.12 -29.51 -35.73
N TRP A 128 -5.93 -28.45 -35.82
CA TRP A 128 -5.70 -27.14 -35.24
C TRP A 128 -7.00 -26.54 -34.71
N THR A 129 -6.90 -25.71 -33.67
CA THR A 129 -7.95 -24.77 -33.27
C THR A 129 -7.52 -23.35 -33.65
N PHE A 130 -8.48 -22.42 -33.79
CA PHE A 130 -8.15 -21.04 -34.18
C PHE A 130 -8.82 -20.01 -33.29
N THR A 131 -8.14 -18.89 -33.14
CA THR A 131 -8.63 -17.70 -32.46
C THR A 131 -8.27 -16.46 -33.26
N ILE A 132 -9.00 -15.35 -33.12
CA ILE A 132 -8.61 -14.09 -33.75
C ILE A 132 -7.27 -13.62 -33.17
N LEU A 133 -7.28 -13.28 -31.87
CA LEU A 133 -6.11 -12.90 -31.10
C LEU A 133 -6.40 -13.19 -29.62
N LYS A 134 -5.76 -14.22 -29.08
CA LYS A 134 -5.89 -14.62 -27.69
C LYS A 134 -4.49 -14.80 -27.10
N PRO A 135 -4.11 -14.01 -26.09
CA PRO A 135 -2.79 -14.10 -25.48
C PRO A 135 -2.47 -15.49 -24.90
N GLN A 136 -3.50 -16.23 -24.49
CA GLN A 136 -3.38 -17.58 -23.98
C GLN A 136 -4.58 -18.42 -24.42
N SER A 137 -4.33 -19.43 -25.25
CA SER A 137 -5.35 -20.44 -25.59
C SER A 137 -5.34 -21.58 -24.58
N TRP A 138 -6.51 -22.19 -24.37
CA TRP A 138 -6.64 -23.44 -23.63
C TRP A 138 -6.26 -24.66 -24.49
N SER A 139 -6.22 -24.51 -25.82
CA SER A 139 -5.85 -25.59 -26.74
C SER A 139 -4.34 -25.60 -26.97
N PRO A 140 -3.66 -26.76 -26.84
CA PRO A 140 -2.24 -26.88 -27.12
C PRO A 140 -1.90 -26.83 -28.62
N LYS A 141 -2.92 -26.71 -29.48
CA LYS A 141 -2.84 -26.67 -30.94
C LYS A 141 -3.60 -25.47 -31.51
N SER A 142 -3.61 -24.36 -30.79
CA SER A 142 -4.28 -23.12 -31.24
C SER A 142 -3.37 -22.24 -32.09
N ILE A 143 -3.94 -21.65 -33.15
CA ILE A 143 -3.30 -20.66 -33.99
C ILE A 143 -4.11 -19.36 -33.94
N SER A 144 -3.44 -18.25 -33.57
CA SER A 144 -4.01 -16.91 -33.76
C SER A 144 -4.00 -16.54 -35.24
N VAL A 145 -5.16 -16.19 -35.79
CA VAL A 145 -5.31 -15.74 -37.18
C VAL A 145 -4.52 -14.47 -37.44
N VAL A 146 -4.49 -13.53 -36.48
CA VAL A 146 -3.65 -12.33 -36.59
C VAL A 146 -2.17 -12.69 -36.74
N GLN A 147 -1.66 -13.60 -35.91
CA GLN A 147 -0.26 -14.03 -35.97
C GLN A 147 0.03 -14.83 -37.25
N LEU A 148 -0.89 -15.69 -37.69
CA LEU A 148 -0.78 -16.45 -38.92
C LEU A 148 -0.68 -15.53 -40.15
N VAL A 149 -1.53 -14.51 -40.23
CA VAL A 149 -1.54 -13.58 -41.36
C VAL A 149 -0.36 -12.61 -41.30
N ASP A 150 0.15 -12.26 -40.12
CA ASP A 150 1.34 -11.40 -39.98
C ASP A 150 2.59 -12.00 -40.65
N LEU A 151 2.66 -13.34 -40.74
CA LEU A 151 3.71 -14.05 -41.50
C LEU A 151 3.71 -13.71 -43.00
N PHE A 152 2.61 -13.17 -43.50
CA PHE A 152 2.39 -12.79 -44.89
C PHE A 152 2.07 -11.30 -45.07
N LYS A 153 2.41 -10.46 -44.09
CA LYS A 153 2.06 -9.02 -44.10
C LYS A 153 2.58 -8.24 -45.31
N ASP A 154 3.65 -8.74 -45.93
CA ASP A 154 4.29 -8.15 -47.10
C ASP A 154 3.63 -8.64 -48.41
N GLU A 155 2.91 -9.76 -48.39
CA GLU A 155 2.20 -10.32 -49.54
C GLU A 155 0.70 -10.01 -49.55
N VAL A 156 0.09 -9.80 -48.37
CA VAL A 156 -1.35 -9.56 -48.23
C VAL A 156 -1.68 -8.37 -47.33
N GLU A 157 -2.91 -7.90 -47.44
CA GLU A 157 -3.55 -6.93 -46.55
C GLU A 157 -4.84 -7.54 -45.99
N ILE A 158 -5.08 -7.38 -44.68
CA ILE A 158 -6.32 -7.80 -44.03
C ILE A 158 -7.41 -6.77 -44.34
N LEU A 159 -8.43 -7.18 -45.09
CA LEU A 159 -9.62 -6.35 -45.35
C LEU A 159 -10.74 -6.62 -44.36
N LYS A 160 -10.78 -7.83 -43.79
CA LYS A 160 -11.78 -8.26 -42.82
C LYS A 160 -11.19 -9.33 -41.89
N LEU A 161 -11.53 -9.26 -40.62
CA LEU A 161 -11.29 -10.30 -39.61
C LEU A 161 -12.40 -10.20 -38.57
N GLU A 162 -13.29 -11.19 -38.53
CA GLU A 162 -14.55 -11.14 -37.78
C GLU A 162 -14.83 -12.48 -37.10
N LYS A 163 -15.28 -12.45 -35.84
CA LYS A 163 -15.80 -13.64 -35.15
C LYS A 163 -17.28 -13.75 -35.47
N LEU A 164 -17.71 -14.92 -35.91
CA LEU A 164 -19.07 -15.24 -36.31
C LEU A 164 -19.73 -16.09 -35.23
N ASP A 165 -20.55 -15.44 -34.41
CA ASP A 165 -21.31 -16.05 -33.30
C ASP A 165 -22.83 -15.79 -33.42
N SER A 166 -23.30 -15.40 -34.60
CA SER A 166 -24.72 -15.15 -34.84
C SER A 166 -25.54 -16.40 -34.54
N GLY A 167 -26.53 -16.27 -33.68
CA GLY A 167 -27.37 -17.40 -33.26
C GLY A 167 -26.68 -18.44 -32.37
N PHE A 168 -25.46 -18.19 -31.92
CA PHE A 168 -24.79 -19.02 -30.91
C PHE A 168 -25.36 -18.76 -29.51
N GLN A 169 -25.56 -19.82 -28.73
CA GLN A 169 -26.08 -19.74 -27.36
C GLN A 169 -24.98 -20.06 -26.35
N TYR A 170 -24.45 -19.03 -25.68
CA TYR A 170 -23.32 -19.13 -24.75
C TYR A 170 -23.64 -19.88 -23.44
N ASP A 171 -24.92 -20.07 -23.11
CA ASP A 171 -25.41 -20.69 -21.89
C ASP A 171 -25.75 -22.19 -22.04
N GLN A 172 -25.61 -22.73 -23.26
CA GLN A 172 -25.87 -24.14 -23.54
C GLN A 172 -24.71 -25.03 -23.08
N PRO A 173 -25.00 -26.27 -22.62
CA PRO A 173 -23.96 -27.26 -22.37
C PRO A 173 -23.22 -27.65 -23.66
N LEU A 174 -22.03 -28.23 -23.49
CA LEU A 174 -21.14 -28.72 -24.56
C LEU A 174 -21.90 -29.42 -25.70
N ARG A 175 -22.02 -28.75 -26.85
CA ARG A 175 -22.73 -29.26 -28.02
C ARG A 175 -22.29 -28.54 -29.29
N ASP A 176 -22.20 -29.28 -30.39
CA ASP A 176 -22.07 -28.69 -31.72
C ASP A 176 -23.34 -27.91 -32.09
N GLN A 177 -23.24 -26.58 -32.03
CA GLN A 177 -24.33 -25.68 -32.36
C GLN A 177 -24.42 -25.38 -33.86
N THR A 178 -23.38 -25.69 -34.64
CA THR A 178 -23.38 -25.50 -36.10
C THR A 178 -24.40 -26.41 -36.78
N LEU A 179 -24.83 -27.50 -36.13
CA LEU A 179 -25.94 -28.33 -36.60
C LEU A 179 -27.28 -27.59 -36.66
N LYS A 180 -27.42 -26.44 -36.00
CA LYS A 180 -28.58 -25.55 -36.15
C LYS A 180 -28.42 -24.73 -37.44
N GLY A 181 -29.48 -24.65 -38.25
CA GLY A 181 -29.42 -24.00 -39.57
C GLY A 181 -29.12 -22.49 -39.58
N THR A 182 -29.06 -21.83 -38.42
CA THR A 182 -28.85 -20.37 -38.30
C THR A 182 -27.72 -19.99 -37.35
N SER A 183 -27.04 -20.95 -36.72
CA SER A 183 -26.00 -20.67 -35.73
C SER A 183 -24.62 -20.73 -36.38
N GLU A 184 -23.84 -19.66 -36.24
CA GLU A 184 -22.43 -19.58 -36.67
C GLU A 184 -21.50 -19.81 -35.46
N SER A 185 -20.33 -20.42 -35.69
CA SER A 185 -19.31 -20.70 -34.66
C SER A 185 -17.91 -20.64 -35.27
N ALA A 186 -17.62 -19.53 -35.94
CA ALA A 186 -16.48 -19.43 -36.86
C ALA A 186 -15.74 -18.10 -36.74
N ILE A 187 -14.60 -18.00 -37.42
CA ILE A 187 -13.85 -16.80 -37.71
C ILE A 187 -13.82 -16.66 -39.24
N GLU A 188 -14.20 -15.50 -39.74
CA GLU A 188 -14.06 -15.17 -41.17
C GLU A 188 -13.05 -14.06 -41.35
N PHE A 189 -12.13 -14.27 -42.28
CA PHE A 189 -11.16 -13.27 -42.67
C PHE A 189 -11.03 -13.17 -44.17
N VAL A 190 -10.91 -11.92 -44.64
CA VAL A 190 -10.75 -11.59 -46.06
C VAL A 190 -9.43 -10.87 -46.23
N LEU A 191 -8.60 -11.42 -47.11
CA LEU A 191 -7.28 -10.90 -47.43
C LEU A 191 -7.27 -10.40 -48.87
N ARG A 192 -6.50 -9.35 -49.14
CA ARG A 192 -6.18 -8.91 -50.52
C ARG A 192 -4.72 -9.17 -50.81
N LYS A 193 -4.41 -9.84 -51.92
CA LYS A 193 -3.04 -10.01 -52.38
C LYS A 193 -2.50 -8.69 -52.93
N ARG A 194 -1.29 -8.30 -52.54
CA ARG A 194 -0.63 -7.07 -52.99
C ARG A 194 -0.11 -7.19 -54.44
N ASP A 195 -0.08 -6.08 -55.17
CA ASP A 195 0.47 -6.01 -56.53
C ASP A 195 2.01 -6.15 -56.53
N LYS A 196 2.56 -6.96 -57.43
CA LYS A 196 4.02 -7.22 -57.55
C LYS A 196 4.77 -5.96 -58.00
N GLY A 197 5.08 -5.08 -57.06
CA GLY A 197 6.00 -3.95 -57.17
C GLY A 197 6.86 -3.72 -55.91
N TRP A 198 6.76 -4.61 -54.91
CA TRP A 198 7.46 -4.50 -53.63
C TRP A 198 8.20 -5.81 -53.32
N GLY A 199 9.53 -5.81 -53.54
CA GLY A 199 10.48 -6.79 -52.99
C GLY A 199 10.46 -8.21 -53.57
N LEU A 200 11.27 -8.47 -54.59
CA LEU A 200 11.72 -9.84 -54.90
C LEU A 200 12.66 -10.31 -53.78
N ALA A 201 12.16 -11.15 -52.87
CA ALA A 201 12.97 -12.18 -52.24
C ALA A 201 12.32 -13.52 -52.59
N ALA A 202 13.12 -14.38 -53.21
CA ALA A 202 12.69 -15.65 -53.77
C ALA A 202 12.04 -16.54 -52.71
N ALA A 203 10.92 -17.16 -53.10
CA ALA A 203 10.28 -18.25 -52.40
C ALA A 203 11.26 -19.44 -52.29
N THR A 204 11.99 -19.52 -51.19
CA THR A 204 12.63 -20.76 -50.72
C THR A 204 12.30 -21.08 -49.26
N ASP A 205 11.61 -20.18 -48.55
CA ASP A 205 11.13 -20.47 -47.19
C ASP A 205 9.80 -21.21 -47.27
N ASN A 206 9.91 -22.53 -47.41
CA ASN A 206 8.86 -23.48 -47.14
C ASN A 206 8.33 -23.22 -45.72
N GLY A 207 7.01 -22.96 -45.58
CA GLY A 207 6.33 -22.46 -44.36
C GLY A 207 6.69 -23.07 -42.99
N ALA A 208 7.49 -24.13 -42.95
CA ALA A 208 8.12 -24.73 -41.77
C ALA A 208 8.91 -23.74 -40.89
N ALA A 209 9.71 -22.80 -41.43
CA ALA A 209 10.47 -21.87 -40.57
C ALA A 209 9.56 -20.83 -39.90
N ARG A 210 8.59 -20.30 -40.67
CA ARG A 210 7.54 -19.40 -40.19
C ARG A 210 6.62 -20.08 -39.17
N PHE A 211 6.28 -21.34 -39.40
CA PHE A 211 5.56 -22.19 -38.46
C PHE A 211 6.36 -22.45 -37.17
N ALA A 212 7.66 -22.73 -37.27
CA ALA A 212 8.52 -22.91 -36.10
C ALA A 212 8.61 -21.63 -35.24
N GLN A 213 8.53 -20.45 -35.85
CA GLN A 213 8.49 -19.17 -35.14
C GLN A 213 7.19 -19.01 -34.32
N VAL A 214 6.03 -19.34 -34.90
CA VAL A 214 4.73 -19.31 -34.19
C VAL A 214 4.71 -20.35 -33.06
N ALA A 215 5.18 -21.57 -33.34
CA ALA A 215 5.25 -22.63 -32.35
C ALA A 215 6.18 -22.28 -31.18
N ARG A 216 7.33 -21.62 -31.45
CA ARG A 216 8.28 -21.17 -30.42
C ARG A 216 7.68 -20.08 -29.53
N ARG A 217 6.94 -19.13 -30.10
CA ARG A 217 6.26 -18.07 -29.32
C ARG A 217 5.21 -18.67 -28.38
N HIS A 218 4.40 -19.58 -28.90
CA HIS A 218 3.39 -20.30 -28.10
C HIS A 218 4.02 -21.13 -26.96
N ASP A 219 5.17 -21.77 -27.19
CA ASP A 219 5.91 -22.50 -26.15
C ASP A 219 6.44 -21.58 -25.03
N ILE A 220 6.90 -20.37 -25.38
CA ILE A 220 7.37 -19.39 -24.39
C ILE A 220 6.20 -18.83 -23.56
N ASP A 221 5.07 -18.53 -24.19
CA ASP A 221 3.87 -18.04 -23.50
C ASP A 221 3.34 -19.10 -22.50
N ALA A 222 3.35 -20.38 -22.88
CA ALA A 222 2.98 -21.48 -22.00
C ALA A 222 3.93 -21.60 -20.79
N LYS A 223 5.25 -21.51 -21.03
CA LYS A 223 6.26 -21.52 -19.96
C LYS A 223 6.13 -20.32 -19.02
N PHE A 224 5.78 -19.15 -19.55
CA PHE A 224 5.56 -17.97 -18.74
C PHE A 224 4.32 -18.10 -17.85
N ALA A 225 3.23 -18.66 -18.37
CA ALA A 225 2.04 -18.98 -17.57
C ALA A 225 2.34 -19.99 -16.46
N GLU A 226 3.14 -21.03 -16.75
CA GLU A 226 3.62 -21.98 -15.74
C GLU A 226 4.45 -21.29 -14.65
N ALA A 227 5.39 -20.42 -15.05
CA ALA A 227 6.21 -19.67 -14.11
C ALA A 227 5.37 -18.76 -13.18
N ILE A 228 4.32 -18.11 -13.70
CA ILE A 228 3.33 -17.37 -12.89
C ILE A 228 2.59 -18.31 -11.94
N GLY A 229 2.16 -19.48 -12.41
CA GLY A 229 1.50 -20.48 -11.56
C GLY A 229 2.38 -20.92 -10.38
N LEU A 230 3.67 -21.17 -10.63
CA LEU A 230 4.65 -21.49 -9.58
C LEU A 230 4.81 -20.33 -8.58
N HIS A 231 4.89 -19.09 -9.07
CA HIS A 231 4.99 -17.89 -8.24
C HIS A 231 3.76 -17.76 -7.31
N GLN A 232 2.55 -17.87 -7.85
CA GLN A 232 1.30 -17.77 -7.08
C GLN A 232 1.15 -18.89 -6.03
N GLN A 233 1.74 -20.06 -6.27
CA GLN A 233 1.75 -21.19 -5.33
C GLN A 233 2.81 -21.05 -4.23
N GLY A 234 3.62 -19.99 -4.21
CA GLY A 234 4.71 -19.82 -3.24
C GLY A 234 5.97 -20.61 -3.56
N ARG A 235 6.05 -21.26 -4.74
CA ARG A 235 7.22 -22.05 -5.19
C ARG A 235 8.28 -21.13 -5.80
N MET A 236 8.80 -20.23 -4.96
CA MET A 236 9.62 -19.09 -5.39
C MET A 236 10.90 -19.49 -6.13
N ALA A 237 11.61 -20.52 -5.67
CA ALA A 237 12.86 -20.98 -6.31
C ALA A 237 12.62 -21.50 -7.74
N GLU A 238 11.51 -22.20 -7.96
CA GLU A 238 11.17 -22.79 -9.25
C GLU A 238 10.64 -21.73 -10.22
N ALA A 239 9.80 -20.81 -9.72
CA ALA A 239 9.35 -19.65 -10.48
C ALA A 239 10.55 -18.79 -10.93
N TYR A 240 11.51 -18.55 -10.04
CA TYR A 240 12.72 -17.79 -10.34
C TYR A 240 13.55 -18.44 -11.45
N ALA A 241 13.78 -19.77 -11.37
CA ALA A 241 14.50 -20.51 -12.40
C ALA A 241 13.77 -20.49 -13.76
N ALA A 242 12.43 -20.63 -13.73
CA ALA A 242 11.60 -20.59 -14.92
C ALA A 242 11.64 -19.21 -15.61
N TYR A 243 11.48 -18.12 -14.85
CA TYR A 243 11.60 -16.76 -15.41
C TYR A 243 12.99 -16.48 -15.99
N LYS A 244 14.08 -16.89 -15.32
CA LYS A 244 15.44 -16.74 -15.88
C LYS A 244 15.58 -17.50 -17.20
N THR A 245 15.03 -18.70 -17.30
CA THR A 245 15.07 -19.50 -18.54
C THR A 245 14.35 -18.80 -19.69
N ILE A 246 13.18 -18.22 -19.41
CA ILE A 246 12.43 -17.45 -20.40
C ILE A 246 13.20 -16.20 -20.82
N LEU A 247 13.81 -15.48 -19.88
CA LEU A 247 14.55 -14.25 -20.16
C LEU A 247 15.83 -14.49 -21.00
N VAL A 248 16.44 -15.68 -20.91
CA VAL A 248 17.52 -16.09 -21.82
C VAL A 248 17.01 -16.23 -23.26
N ALA A 249 15.78 -16.75 -23.43
CA ALA A 249 15.17 -16.92 -24.75
C ALA A 249 14.61 -15.61 -25.33
N GLU A 250 14.07 -14.74 -24.48
CA GLU A 250 13.54 -13.42 -24.84
C GLU A 250 14.09 -12.31 -23.91
N PRO A 251 15.29 -11.78 -24.20
CA PRO A 251 15.98 -10.81 -23.34
C PRO A 251 15.29 -9.45 -23.17
N GLU A 252 14.20 -9.19 -23.90
CA GLU A 252 13.43 -7.94 -23.85
C GLU A 252 11.98 -8.16 -23.39
N ASN A 253 11.66 -9.35 -22.86
CA ASN A 253 10.32 -9.64 -22.34
C ASN A 253 10.07 -8.88 -21.03
N LEU A 254 9.40 -7.73 -21.15
CA LEU A 254 9.08 -6.82 -20.05
C LEU A 254 8.32 -7.50 -18.90
N ALA A 255 7.34 -8.34 -19.23
CA ALA A 255 6.49 -9.01 -18.25
C ALA A 255 7.32 -10.00 -17.43
N VAL A 256 8.24 -10.73 -18.06
CA VAL A 256 9.15 -11.67 -17.38
C VAL A 256 10.15 -10.90 -16.50
N MET A 257 10.74 -9.81 -16.98
CA MET A 257 11.63 -8.96 -16.17
C MET A 257 10.92 -8.45 -14.90
N ASN A 258 9.71 -7.93 -15.05
CA ASN A 258 8.92 -7.39 -13.95
C ASN A 258 8.54 -8.48 -12.93
N ASN A 259 8.08 -9.64 -13.39
CA ASN A 259 7.71 -10.75 -12.50
C ASN A 259 8.93 -11.39 -11.82
N LEU A 260 10.06 -11.51 -12.51
CA LEU A 260 11.31 -11.98 -11.91
C LEU A 260 11.80 -11.02 -10.81
N ALA A 261 11.74 -9.71 -11.06
CA ALA A 261 12.17 -8.70 -10.10
C ALA A 261 11.37 -8.70 -8.78
N LEU A 262 10.11 -9.15 -8.81
CA LEU A 262 9.27 -9.29 -7.61
C LEU A 262 9.77 -10.38 -6.64
N ILE A 263 10.47 -11.39 -7.15
CA ILE A 263 10.93 -12.54 -6.37
C ILE A 263 12.46 -12.64 -6.28
N ALA A 264 13.18 -11.79 -7.00
CA ALA A 264 14.63 -11.73 -6.98
C ALA A 264 15.15 -10.91 -5.78
N PRO A 265 16.38 -11.18 -5.32
CA PRO A 265 17.11 -10.28 -4.42
C PRO A 265 17.23 -8.87 -5.01
N PHE A 266 17.31 -7.85 -4.15
CA PHE A 266 17.28 -6.44 -4.55
C PHE A 266 18.37 -6.08 -5.58
N ASP A 267 19.57 -6.59 -5.37
CA ASP A 267 20.76 -6.46 -6.21
C ASP A 267 20.58 -7.02 -7.63
N GLU A 268 19.67 -7.98 -7.81
CA GLU A 268 19.26 -8.48 -9.14
C GLU A 268 17.98 -7.81 -9.66
N ALA A 269 17.05 -7.46 -8.78
CA ALA A 269 15.75 -6.90 -9.13
C ALA A 269 15.85 -5.48 -9.71
N GLU A 270 16.66 -4.60 -9.10
CA GLU A 270 16.80 -3.22 -9.58
C GLU A 270 17.33 -3.15 -11.02
N PRO A 271 18.41 -3.86 -11.41
CA PRO A 271 18.87 -3.90 -12.80
C PRO A 271 17.80 -4.40 -13.79
N LEU A 272 17.01 -5.42 -13.41
CA LEU A 272 15.94 -5.96 -14.25
C LEU A 272 14.84 -4.92 -14.50
N LEU A 273 14.41 -4.22 -13.46
CA LEU A 273 13.37 -3.19 -13.57
C LEU A 273 13.88 -1.98 -14.36
N ARG A 274 15.13 -1.56 -14.14
CA ARG A 274 15.75 -0.49 -14.95
C ARG A 274 15.85 -0.89 -16.41
N ARG A 275 16.24 -2.12 -16.72
CA ARG A 275 16.28 -2.63 -18.10
C ARG A 275 14.89 -2.65 -18.75
N ALA A 276 13.86 -3.06 -18.00
CA ALA A 276 12.48 -2.99 -18.48
C ALA A 276 12.06 -1.54 -18.83
N LEU A 277 12.51 -0.55 -18.03
CA LEU A 277 12.25 0.86 -18.26
C LEU A 277 13.11 1.50 -19.37
N GLU A 278 14.27 0.92 -19.70
CA GLU A 278 15.02 1.30 -20.92
C GLU A 278 14.27 0.90 -22.18
N VAL A 279 13.65 -0.29 -22.18
CA VAL A 279 12.87 -0.82 -23.31
C VAL A 279 11.51 -0.11 -23.40
N ASN A 280 10.83 0.11 -22.27
CA ASN A 280 9.60 0.89 -22.20
C ASN A 280 9.60 1.87 -21.00
N PRO A 281 9.92 3.16 -21.22
CA PRO A 281 10.00 4.16 -20.16
C PRO A 281 8.72 4.42 -19.35
N ASN A 282 7.55 4.02 -19.88
CA ASN A 282 6.23 4.20 -19.28
C ASN A 282 5.61 2.88 -18.80
N TYR A 283 6.40 1.83 -18.63
CA TYR A 283 5.89 0.55 -18.12
C TYR A 283 5.51 0.65 -16.64
N VAL A 284 4.22 0.88 -16.37
CA VAL A 284 3.67 1.23 -15.05
C VAL A 284 4.02 0.21 -13.98
N ASP A 285 3.89 -1.10 -14.26
CA ASP A 285 4.20 -2.14 -13.26
C ASP A 285 5.68 -2.09 -12.83
N ALA A 286 6.59 -1.88 -13.78
CA ALA A 286 8.01 -1.74 -13.48
C ALA A 286 8.34 -0.45 -12.71
N LEU A 287 7.66 0.66 -13.02
CA LEU A 287 7.80 1.91 -12.26
C LEU A 287 7.33 1.75 -10.81
N ILE A 288 6.17 1.11 -10.59
CA ILE A 288 5.65 0.83 -9.24
C ILE A 288 6.63 -0.06 -8.47
N ASN A 289 7.05 -1.17 -9.08
CA ASN A 289 7.90 -2.15 -8.41
C ASN A 289 9.29 -1.57 -8.09
N LEU A 290 9.88 -0.81 -9.01
CA LEU A 290 11.16 -0.13 -8.76
C LEU A 290 11.02 0.91 -7.65
N GLY A 291 9.95 1.73 -7.71
CA GLY A 291 9.66 2.72 -6.70
C GLY A 291 9.55 2.13 -5.29
N ASN A 292 8.73 1.08 -5.14
CA ASN A 292 8.54 0.39 -3.85
C ASN A 292 9.83 -0.26 -3.34
N GLN A 293 10.62 -0.89 -4.23
CA GLN A 293 11.90 -1.48 -3.84
C GLN A 293 12.90 -0.42 -3.37
N LEU A 294 12.96 0.73 -4.03
CA LEU A 294 13.82 1.84 -3.62
C LEU A 294 13.40 2.38 -2.23
N VAL A 295 12.10 2.57 -2.00
CA VAL A 295 11.57 3.00 -0.68
C VAL A 295 11.94 1.99 0.41
N ALA A 296 11.74 0.69 0.14
CA ALA A 296 12.07 -0.38 1.09
C ALA A 296 13.58 -0.45 1.44
N ASN A 297 14.45 -0.03 0.51
CA ASN A 297 15.90 0.03 0.68
C ASN A 297 16.41 1.42 1.10
N GLN A 298 15.58 2.21 1.80
CA GLN A 298 15.93 3.53 2.35
C GLN A 298 16.35 4.58 1.28
N ARG A 299 16.00 4.36 0.01
CA ARG A 299 16.20 5.31 -1.12
C ARG A 299 14.88 5.96 -1.49
N ALA A 300 14.15 6.48 -0.49
CA ALA A 300 12.79 6.98 -0.65
C ALA A 300 12.69 8.18 -1.62
N GLU A 301 13.69 9.07 -1.66
CA GLU A 301 13.72 10.24 -2.55
C GLU A 301 13.71 9.79 -4.03
N GLU A 302 14.56 8.83 -4.36
CA GLU A 302 14.65 8.25 -5.70
C GLU A 302 13.38 7.44 -6.02
N GLY A 303 12.90 6.63 -5.07
CA GLY A 303 11.65 5.87 -5.22
C GLY A 303 10.46 6.79 -5.52
N GLY A 304 10.35 7.91 -4.81
CA GLY A 304 9.32 8.93 -5.04
C GLY A 304 9.42 9.58 -6.43
N GLN A 305 10.63 9.82 -6.95
CA GLN A 305 10.82 10.30 -8.33
C GLN A 305 10.33 9.28 -9.37
N VAL A 306 10.63 7.99 -9.18
CA VAL A 306 10.14 6.92 -10.06
C VAL A 306 8.62 6.79 -9.98
N LEU A 307 8.03 6.86 -8.79
CA LEU A 307 6.58 6.76 -8.60
C LEU A 307 5.81 7.97 -9.14
N ARG A 308 6.40 9.18 -9.12
CA ARG A 308 5.82 10.35 -9.81
C ARG A 308 5.78 10.15 -11.33
N ARG A 309 6.76 9.45 -11.92
CA ARG A 309 6.69 9.04 -13.34
C ARG A 309 5.56 8.01 -13.56
N ALA A 310 5.37 7.07 -12.63
CA ALA A 310 4.26 6.12 -12.70
C ALA A 310 2.91 6.85 -12.70
N LEU A 311 2.77 7.89 -11.88
CA LEU A 311 1.54 8.69 -11.80
C LEU A 311 1.29 9.46 -13.09
N ALA A 312 2.34 10.01 -13.72
CA ALA A 312 2.21 10.65 -15.03
C ALA A 312 1.78 9.66 -16.13
N ALA A 313 2.24 8.41 -16.07
CA ALA A 313 1.88 7.37 -17.04
C ALA A 313 0.47 6.78 -16.81
N ALA A 314 0.03 6.67 -15.55
CA ALA A 314 -1.28 6.16 -15.17
C ALA A 314 -1.90 6.97 -14.02
N PRO A 315 -2.48 8.16 -14.30
CA PRO A 315 -2.95 9.10 -13.27
C PRO A 315 -4.08 8.56 -12.39
N THR A 316 -4.85 7.59 -12.90
CA THR A 316 -6.03 7.04 -12.21
C THR A 316 -5.77 5.65 -11.62
N ASP A 317 -4.53 5.14 -11.64
CA ASP A 317 -4.23 3.82 -11.10
C ASP A 317 -4.07 3.85 -9.56
N PRO A 318 -4.97 3.22 -8.79
CA PRO A 318 -4.92 3.23 -7.33
C PRO A 318 -3.64 2.60 -6.74
N ARG A 319 -2.99 1.69 -7.50
CA ARG A 319 -1.72 1.06 -7.08
C ARG A 319 -0.61 2.09 -7.07
N VAL A 320 -0.57 2.98 -8.06
CA VAL A 320 0.40 4.07 -8.14
C VAL A 320 0.19 5.06 -7.01
N ILE A 321 -1.06 5.47 -6.77
CA ILE A 321 -1.41 6.42 -5.70
C ILE A 321 -0.95 5.85 -4.35
N SER A 322 -1.25 4.58 -4.08
CA SER A 322 -0.89 3.93 -2.82
C SER A 322 0.63 3.78 -2.64
N ALA A 323 1.37 3.44 -3.71
CA ALA A 323 2.83 3.38 -3.70
C ALA A 323 3.44 4.77 -3.43
N LEU A 324 2.93 5.82 -4.08
CA LEU A 324 3.44 7.18 -3.89
C LEU A 324 3.14 7.73 -2.49
N LEU A 325 1.98 7.40 -1.90
CA LEU A 325 1.69 7.72 -0.50
C LEU A 325 2.69 7.05 0.45
N GLN A 326 3.05 5.79 0.21
CA GLN A 326 4.06 5.10 1.01
C GLN A 326 5.44 5.79 0.91
N ALA A 327 5.80 6.27 -0.30
CA ALA A 327 7.03 7.03 -0.48
C ALA A 327 6.98 8.37 0.27
N TYR A 328 5.86 9.10 0.22
CA TYR A 328 5.69 10.34 0.97
C TYR A 328 5.66 10.11 2.49
N ASP A 329 5.11 9.00 2.97
CA ASP A 329 5.19 8.62 4.39
C ASP A 329 6.64 8.42 4.82
N ALA A 330 7.45 7.73 4.01
CA ALA A 330 8.87 7.49 4.27
C ALA A 330 9.73 8.76 4.19
N LEU A 331 9.33 9.73 3.37
CA LEU A 331 9.96 11.04 3.23
C LEU A 331 9.45 12.08 4.25
N GLU A 332 8.40 11.74 5.01
CA GLU A 332 7.63 12.69 5.82
C GLU A 332 7.10 13.89 5.00
N ALA A 333 6.87 13.69 3.69
CA ALA A 333 6.39 14.70 2.73
C ALA A 333 4.85 14.82 2.80
N TYR A 334 4.33 15.22 3.96
CA TYR A 334 2.90 15.16 4.23
C TYR A 334 2.07 16.18 3.44
N GLU A 335 2.62 17.35 3.08
CA GLU A 335 1.95 18.28 2.16
C GLU A 335 1.69 17.64 0.79
N ASP A 336 2.69 16.94 0.24
CA ASP A 336 2.57 16.27 -1.05
C ASP A 336 1.59 15.11 -0.98
N ALA A 337 1.57 14.36 0.13
CA ALA A 337 0.60 13.29 0.36
C ALA A 337 -0.84 13.82 0.44
N VAL A 338 -1.06 14.96 1.10
CA VAL A 338 -2.37 15.63 1.15
C VAL A 338 -2.79 16.09 -0.24
N ALA A 339 -1.90 16.75 -1.00
CA ALA A 339 -2.21 17.19 -2.36
C ALA A 339 -2.61 16.00 -3.25
N LEU A 340 -1.83 14.91 -3.20
CA LEU A 340 -2.11 13.68 -3.94
C LEU A 340 -3.50 13.10 -3.62
N LEU A 341 -3.86 13.03 -2.33
CA LEU A 341 -5.16 12.49 -1.90
C LEU A 341 -6.34 13.41 -2.25
N LEU A 342 -6.15 14.73 -2.19
CA LEU A 342 -7.20 15.68 -2.59
C LEU A 342 -7.49 15.60 -4.09
N GLU A 343 -6.46 15.39 -4.92
CA GLU A 343 -6.60 15.30 -6.37
C GLU A 343 -7.08 13.92 -6.82
N ASN A 344 -6.55 12.83 -6.23
CA ASN A 344 -6.70 11.48 -6.76
C ASN A 344 -7.41 10.51 -5.81
N GLY A 345 -7.73 10.91 -4.58
CA GLY A 345 -8.28 10.04 -3.54
C GLY A 345 -9.60 9.37 -3.92
N ALA A 346 -10.36 9.94 -4.86
CA ALA A 346 -11.59 9.32 -5.38
C ALA A 346 -11.36 8.01 -6.14
N MET A 347 -10.12 7.72 -6.56
CA MET A 347 -9.74 6.47 -7.23
C MET A 347 -9.41 5.35 -6.24
N LEU A 348 -9.21 5.67 -4.95
CA LEU A 348 -8.98 4.69 -3.91
C LEU A 348 -10.31 4.13 -3.39
N ASN A 349 -10.27 2.90 -2.90
CA ASN A 349 -11.40 2.32 -2.19
C ASN A 349 -11.61 3.02 -0.84
N ASN A 350 -12.86 3.06 -0.38
CA ASN A 350 -13.27 3.61 0.92
C ASN A 350 -12.90 5.09 1.11
N LEU A 351 -13.80 5.99 0.70
CA LEU A 351 -13.58 7.44 0.84
C LEU A 351 -13.43 7.89 2.30
N ASP A 352 -14.03 7.18 3.26
CA ASP A 352 -13.82 7.44 4.68
C ASP A 352 -12.37 7.20 5.12
N ASP A 353 -11.73 6.11 4.67
CA ASP A 353 -10.31 5.83 4.92
C ASP A 353 -9.42 6.94 4.31
N VAL A 354 -9.77 7.41 3.10
CA VAL A 354 -9.06 8.51 2.43
C VAL A 354 -9.12 9.79 3.26
N TYR A 355 -10.32 10.20 3.69
CA TYR A 355 -10.48 11.40 4.51
C TYR A 355 -9.82 11.27 5.87
N CYS A 356 -9.87 10.09 6.49
CA CYS A 356 -9.16 9.80 7.72
C CYS A 356 -7.65 9.96 7.53
N ARG A 357 -7.09 9.42 6.44
CA ARG A 357 -5.66 9.55 6.11
C ARG A 357 -5.23 11.00 5.87
N ILE A 358 -6.04 11.80 5.17
CA ILE A 358 -5.80 13.25 5.05
C ILE A 358 -5.79 13.91 6.44
N GLY A 359 -6.74 13.58 7.32
CA GLY A 359 -6.78 14.05 8.70
C GLY A 359 -5.50 13.73 9.48
N LYS A 360 -4.98 12.51 9.31
CA LYS A 360 -3.71 12.07 9.91
C LYS A 360 -2.52 12.90 9.40
N TYR A 361 -2.45 13.19 8.10
CA TYR A 361 -1.37 14.04 7.57
C TYR A 361 -1.44 15.46 8.12
N TYR A 362 -2.63 16.08 8.17
CA TYR A 362 -2.78 17.39 8.79
C TYR A 362 -2.42 17.43 10.28
N GLU A 363 -2.57 16.32 11.02
CA GLU A 363 -2.03 16.24 12.38
C GLU A 363 -0.52 16.45 12.40
N HIS A 364 0.24 15.73 11.57
CA HIS A 364 1.70 15.84 11.47
C HIS A 364 2.15 17.22 11.00
N LEU A 365 1.33 17.90 10.19
CA LEU A 365 1.54 19.28 9.77
C LEU A 365 1.17 20.32 10.84
N GLY A 366 0.68 19.90 12.02
CA GLY A 366 0.23 20.82 13.07
C GLY A 366 -1.04 21.61 12.72
N ARG A 367 -1.77 21.23 11.65
CA ARG A 367 -2.97 21.94 11.16
C ARG A 367 -4.24 21.33 11.74
N THR A 368 -4.54 21.62 13.02
CA THR A 368 -5.64 20.99 13.78
C THR A 368 -7.00 21.14 13.11
N ASP A 369 -7.33 22.35 12.65
CA ASP A 369 -8.65 22.62 12.08
C ASP A 369 -8.84 21.95 10.72
N ASP A 370 -7.77 21.84 9.93
CA ASP A 370 -7.81 21.10 8.67
C ASP A 370 -7.95 19.59 8.89
N ALA A 371 -7.27 19.06 9.92
CA ALA A 371 -7.42 17.66 10.33
C ALA A 371 -8.88 17.36 10.73
N LEU A 372 -9.45 18.15 11.63
CA LEU A 372 -10.84 18.00 12.08
C LEU A 372 -11.83 18.04 10.92
N ARG A 373 -11.69 19.00 9.99
CA ARG A 373 -12.58 19.12 8.82
C ARG A 373 -12.61 17.84 7.96
N HIS A 374 -11.49 17.15 7.80
CA HIS A 374 -11.43 15.92 7.01
C HIS A 374 -11.88 14.70 7.82
N LEU A 375 -11.57 14.65 9.12
CA LEU A 375 -12.07 13.61 10.01
C LEU A 375 -13.61 13.65 10.14
N GLU A 376 -14.21 14.85 10.16
CA GLU A 376 -15.66 15.04 10.10
C GLU A 376 -16.26 14.47 8.80
N LYS A 377 -15.60 14.64 7.66
CA LYS A 377 -16.03 14.02 6.40
C LYS A 377 -15.95 12.49 6.45
N ALA A 378 -14.88 11.94 7.03
CA ALA A 378 -14.74 10.50 7.21
C ALA A 378 -15.88 9.94 8.06
N LEU A 379 -16.18 10.59 9.19
CA LEU A 379 -17.25 10.18 10.11
C LEU A 379 -18.65 10.42 9.54
N ALA A 380 -18.83 11.38 8.64
CA ALA A 380 -20.10 11.57 7.92
C ALA A 380 -20.39 10.43 6.93
N ILE A 381 -19.35 9.83 6.34
CA ILE A 381 -19.48 8.67 5.44
C ILE A 381 -19.64 7.38 6.25
N ASN A 382 -18.79 7.20 7.27
CA ASN A 382 -18.79 6.04 8.14
C ASN A 382 -18.75 6.48 9.62
N PRO A 383 -19.93 6.59 10.27
CA PRO A 383 -20.01 6.97 11.68
C PRO A 383 -19.32 5.99 12.64
N SER A 384 -19.02 4.77 12.19
CA SER A 384 -18.34 3.74 12.98
C SER A 384 -16.84 3.63 12.67
N HIS A 385 -16.26 4.59 11.93
CA HIS A 385 -14.85 4.58 11.60
C HIS A 385 -13.99 4.86 12.85
N VAL A 386 -13.49 3.78 13.46
CA VAL A 386 -12.73 3.80 14.72
C VAL A 386 -11.53 4.75 14.67
N GLU A 387 -10.73 4.67 13.61
CA GLU A 387 -9.51 5.47 13.48
C GLU A 387 -9.84 6.97 13.42
N ALA A 388 -10.87 7.36 12.65
CA ALA A 388 -11.27 8.76 12.53
C ALA A 388 -11.75 9.36 13.87
N HIS A 389 -12.48 8.60 14.70
CA HIS A 389 -12.85 9.02 16.06
C HIS A 389 -11.63 9.26 16.95
N ILE A 390 -10.66 8.34 16.92
CA ILE A 390 -9.44 8.45 17.74
C ILE A 390 -8.62 9.69 17.34
N TYR A 391 -8.41 9.91 16.04
CA TYR A 391 -7.70 11.08 15.56
C TYR A 391 -8.45 12.38 15.86
N SER A 392 -9.78 12.39 15.73
CA SER A 392 -10.62 13.54 16.07
C SER A 392 -10.50 13.87 17.57
N GLY A 393 -10.58 12.85 18.43
CA GLY A 393 -10.37 13.00 19.87
C GLY A 393 -9.01 13.60 20.22
N ARG A 394 -7.93 13.15 19.57
CA ARG A 394 -6.59 13.74 19.75
C ARG A 394 -6.53 15.21 19.34
N GLN A 395 -7.16 15.57 18.22
CA GLN A 395 -7.22 16.97 17.77
C GLN A 395 -8.00 17.84 18.75
N HIS A 396 -9.16 17.37 19.23
CA HIS A 396 -9.93 18.08 20.26
C HIS A 396 -9.15 18.25 21.57
N LEU A 397 -8.47 17.21 22.05
CA LEU A 397 -7.56 17.30 23.21
C LEU A 397 -6.46 18.34 22.98
N ARG A 398 -5.87 18.40 21.77
CA ARG A 398 -4.83 19.38 21.42
C ARG A 398 -5.35 20.81 21.57
N LYS A 399 -6.60 21.07 21.18
CA LYS A 399 -7.29 22.38 21.35
C LYS A 399 -7.73 22.66 22.80
N GLY A 400 -7.63 21.70 23.70
CA GLY A 400 -8.14 21.80 25.06
C GLY A 400 -9.63 21.45 25.22
N ASP A 401 -10.29 20.95 24.18
CA ASP A 401 -11.65 20.40 24.28
C ASP A 401 -11.59 18.94 24.76
N PHE A 402 -11.42 18.79 26.07
CA PHE A 402 -11.27 17.46 26.69
C PHE A 402 -12.55 16.63 26.66
N LYS A 403 -13.73 17.26 26.55
CA LYS A 403 -15.00 16.55 26.47
C LYS A 403 -15.07 15.74 25.17
N ARG A 404 -14.99 16.43 24.02
CA ARG A 404 -14.95 15.76 22.71
C ARG A 404 -13.70 14.89 22.55
N GLY A 405 -12.61 15.34 23.17
CA GLY A 405 -11.37 14.60 23.26
C GLY A 405 -11.54 13.21 23.86
N ALA A 406 -12.15 13.12 25.04
CA ALA A 406 -12.41 11.86 25.73
C ALA A 406 -13.40 10.97 24.96
N GLU A 407 -14.43 11.56 24.34
CA GLU A 407 -15.37 10.84 23.48
C GLU A 407 -14.64 10.11 22.34
N GLY A 408 -13.75 10.80 21.62
CA GLY A 408 -12.95 10.20 20.55
C GLY A 408 -11.92 9.16 21.05
N ILE A 409 -11.25 9.43 22.17
CA ILE A 409 -10.26 8.49 22.75
C ILE A 409 -10.92 7.21 23.26
N ALA A 410 -12.17 7.26 23.73
CA ALA A 410 -12.92 6.06 24.14
C ALA A 410 -13.05 5.02 23.01
N TRP A 411 -12.92 5.44 21.74
CA TRP A 411 -12.98 4.53 20.59
C TRP A 411 -11.82 3.54 20.49
N ILE A 412 -10.70 3.78 21.18
CA ILE A 412 -9.60 2.80 21.30
C ILE A 412 -10.12 1.47 21.89
N TRP A 413 -11.10 1.56 22.79
CA TRP A 413 -11.65 0.44 23.54
C TRP A 413 -13.13 0.18 23.25
N HIS A 414 -13.68 0.78 22.18
CA HIS A 414 -15.07 0.60 21.81
C HIS A 414 -15.41 -0.87 21.55
N GLY A 415 -16.52 -1.34 22.12
CA GLY A 415 -16.95 -2.74 22.07
C GLY A 415 -16.12 -3.70 22.93
N ARG A 416 -15.05 -3.25 23.59
CA ARG A 416 -14.21 -4.07 24.50
C ARG A 416 -14.51 -3.84 25.97
N ILE A 417 -15.12 -2.69 26.29
CA ILE A 417 -15.57 -2.34 27.63
C ILE A 417 -17.10 -2.16 27.56
N PRO A 418 -17.86 -2.65 28.54
CA PRO A 418 -19.28 -2.39 28.62
C PRO A 418 -19.58 -0.87 28.68
N ASP A 419 -20.56 -0.41 27.90
CA ASP A 419 -20.97 1.01 27.89
C ASP A 419 -21.42 1.53 29.27
N SER A 420 -21.82 0.61 30.16
CA SER A 420 -22.13 0.90 31.57
C SER A 420 -20.94 1.45 32.37
N GLN A 421 -19.74 1.53 31.78
CA GLN A 421 -18.53 2.05 32.40
C GLN A 421 -18.14 3.49 31.95
N ILE A 422 -19.01 4.20 31.21
CA ILE A 422 -18.81 5.60 30.83
C ILE A 422 -19.36 6.53 31.93
N GLY A 423 -18.59 7.57 32.33
CA GLY A 423 -19.03 8.57 33.31
C GLY A 423 -19.25 8.03 34.74
N LEU A 424 -18.51 6.99 35.12
CA LEU A 424 -18.71 6.22 36.36
C LEU A 424 -18.45 6.99 37.66
N PHE A 425 -17.51 7.92 37.66
CA PHE A 425 -16.94 8.46 38.89
C PHE A 425 -17.41 9.87 39.21
N VAL A 426 -18.01 10.55 38.22
CA VAL A 426 -18.64 11.86 38.42
C VAL A 426 -19.97 11.96 37.66
N ASP A 427 -20.93 12.65 38.26
CA ASP A 427 -22.24 12.92 37.66
C ASP A 427 -22.18 14.02 36.57
N GLU A 428 -23.35 14.43 36.05
CA GLU A 428 -23.42 15.49 35.04
C GLU A 428 -22.95 16.85 35.50
N ALA A 429 -22.98 17.12 36.80
CA ALA A 429 -22.46 18.33 37.40
C ALA A 429 -20.96 18.21 37.78
N GLY A 430 -20.32 17.08 37.47
CA GLY A 430 -18.93 16.80 37.84
C GLY A 430 -18.74 16.48 39.33
N GLN A 431 -19.83 16.20 40.07
CA GLN A 431 -19.74 15.81 41.47
C GLN A 431 -19.38 14.34 41.59
N GLY A 432 -18.52 14.03 42.56
CA GLY A 432 -18.04 12.67 42.81
C GLY A 432 -19.17 11.71 43.16
N VAL A 433 -19.21 10.57 42.46
CA VAL A 433 -20.15 9.47 42.74
C VAL A 433 -19.48 8.49 43.72
N PRO A 434 -20.02 8.27 44.93
CA PRO A 434 -19.42 7.37 45.91
C PRO A 434 -19.16 5.96 45.37
N GLN A 435 -17.97 5.43 45.66
CA GLN A 435 -17.50 4.10 45.25
C GLN A 435 -17.19 3.20 46.47
N THR A 436 -17.74 3.53 47.65
CA THR A 436 -17.50 2.81 48.90
C THR A 436 -17.71 1.31 48.75
N GLY A 437 -16.68 0.53 49.09
CA GLY A 437 -16.71 -0.93 49.04
C GLY A 437 -16.47 -1.54 47.66
N ARG A 438 -16.31 -0.74 46.61
CA ARG A 438 -15.99 -1.22 45.27
C ARG A 438 -14.48 -1.32 45.04
N THR A 439 -14.07 -2.35 44.32
CA THR A 439 -12.70 -2.55 43.82
C THR A 439 -12.62 -2.11 42.36
N ILE A 440 -11.80 -1.11 42.09
CA ILE A 440 -11.59 -0.52 40.76
C ILE A 440 -10.16 -0.80 40.32
N VAL A 441 -10.03 -1.40 39.13
CA VAL A 441 -8.75 -1.67 38.49
C VAL A 441 -8.47 -0.60 37.43
N LEU A 442 -7.31 0.04 37.55
CA LEU A 442 -6.73 0.91 36.53
C LEU A 442 -5.72 0.10 35.70
N SER A 443 -6.02 -0.15 34.43
CA SER A 443 -5.21 -1.01 33.57
C SER A 443 -4.42 -0.21 32.55
N ALA A 444 -3.10 -0.39 32.54
CA ALA A 444 -2.23 0.18 31.53
C ALA A 444 -2.61 -0.30 30.12
N ASP A 445 -2.69 0.65 29.19
CA ASP A 445 -3.13 0.45 27.80
C ASP A 445 -2.13 0.95 26.75
N SER A 446 -1.01 1.53 27.19
CA SER A 446 -0.02 2.18 26.33
C SER A 446 1.38 2.17 27.00
N GLY A 447 2.20 3.20 26.77
CA GLY A 447 3.57 3.28 27.27
C GLY A 447 3.70 3.66 28.74
N LEU A 448 4.93 3.55 29.28
CA LEU A 448 5.25 3.87 30.68
C LEU A 448 4.83 5.30 31.08
N GLY A 449 5.05 6.27 30.20
CA GLY A 449 4.69 7.68 30.44
C GLY A 449 3.19 7.88 30.62
N ASP A 450 2.36 7.12 29.89
CA ASP A 450 0.90 7.17 29.99
C ASP A 450 0.45 6.62 31.34
N THR A 451 1.04 5.51 31.78
CA THR A 451 0.81 4.96 33.11
C THR A 451 1.18 5.95 34.21
N VAL A 452 2.37 6.54 34.14
CA VAL A 452 2.82 7.56 35.10
C VAL A 452 1.89 8.77 35.09
N GLN A 453 1.43 9.22 33.92
CA GLN A 453 0.50 10.34 33.84
C GLN A 453 -0.84 9.99 34.48
N PHE A 454 -1.48 8.90 34.08
CA PHE A 454 -2.87 8.62 34.44
C PHE A 454 -3.06 7.96 35.81
N VAL A 455 -2.02 7.38 36.42
CA VAL A 455 -2.13 6.83 37.79
C VAL A 455 -2.51 7.89 38.82
N ARG A 456 -2.33 9.18 38.52
CA ARG A 456 -2.82 10.31 39.34
C ARG A 456 -4.30 10.23 39.70
N TYR A 457 -5.12 9.59 38.88
CA TYR A 457 -6.55 9.40 39.14
C TYR A 457 -6.83 8.39 40.27
N ALA A 458 -5.82 7.65 40.75
CA ALA A 458 -5.96 6.83 41.96
C ALA A 458 -6.38 7.67 43.17
N ARG A 459 -5.87 8.91 43.29
CA ARG A 459 -6.20 9.82 44.39
C ARG A 459 -7.67 10.23 44.44
N PRO A 460 -8.28 10.79 43.38
CA PRO A 460 -9.70 11.09 43.40
C PRO A 460 -10.56 9.82 43.53
N LEU A 461 -10.15 8.66 42.98
CA LEU A 461 -10.87 7.39 43.22
C LEU A 461 -10.87 6.99 44.69
N LYS A 462 -9.72 7.10 45.36
CA LYS A 462 -9.59 6.80 46.79
C LYS A 462 -10.46 7.73 47.63
N ALA A 463 -10.54 9.01 47.26
CA ALA A 463 -11.43 9.99 47.90
C ALA A 463 -12.92 9.63 47.74
N LEU A 464 -13.31 8.89 46.70
CA LEU A 464 -14.67 8.36 46.53
C LEU A 464 -14.94 7.08 47.35
N GLY A 465 -13.95 6.56 48.09
CA GLY A 465 -14.10 5.36 48.92
C GLY A 465 -13.80 4.04 48.20
N ALA A 466 -13.22 4.07 47.00
CA ALA A 466 -12.84 2.87 46.27
C ALA A 466 -11.60 2.19 46.87
N ARG A 467 -11.53 0.86 46.71
CA ARG A 467 -10.26 0.14 46.68
C ARG A 467 -9.67 0.23 45.28
N VAL A 468 -8.44 0.72 45.14
CA VAL A 468 -7.79 0.98 43.86
C VAL A 468 -6.68 -0.03 43.64
N ILE A 469 -6.80 -0.80 42.56
CA ILE A 469 -5.75 -1.70 42.06
C ILE A 469 -5.21 -1.09 40.76
N VAL A 470 -3.89 -1.10 40.59
CA VAL A 470 -3.25 -0.65 39.35
C VAL A 470 -2.55 -1.83 38.68
N GLU A 471 -3.04 -2.22 37.50
CA GLU A 471 -2.37 -3.17 36.63
C GLU A 471 -1.46 -2.41 35.66
N CYS A 472 -0.14 -2.56 35.82
CA CYS A 472 0.86 -1.76 35.13
C CYS A 472 2.02 -2.58 34.58
N GLN A 473 2.86 -1.95 33.77
CA GLN A 473 4.08 -2.57 33.27
C GLN A 473 5.00 -2.92 34.46
N PRO A 474 5.72 -4.08 34.42
CA PRO A 474 6.56 -4.53 35.53
C PRO A 474 7.55 -3.47 36.04
N GLU A 475 8.09 -2.64 35.14
CA GLU A 475 9.06 -1.58 35.42
C GLU A 475 8.48 -0.44 36.27
N LEU A 476 7.15 -0.34 36.39
CA LEU A 476 6.46 0.68 37.19
C LEU A 476 5.87 0.14 38.48
N ARG A 477 5.75 -1.19 38.62
CA ARG A 477 5.04 -1.84 39.74
C ARG A 477 5.52 -1.34 41.09
N ARG A 478 6.83 -1.33 41.32
CA ARG A 478 7.44 -0.93 42.60
C ARG A 478 7.22 0.54 42.93
N LEU A 479 7.31 1.42 41.92
CA LEU A 479 7.07 2.85 42.07
C LEU A 479 5.59 3.12 42.39
N ILE A 480 4.68 2.48 41.66
CA ILE A 480 3.23 2.66 41.83
C ILE A 480 2.75 2.06 43.16
N ALA A 481 3.31 0.93 43.60
CA ALA A 481 3.02 0.34 44.91
C ALA A 481 3.37 1.28 46.09
N GLY A 482 4.27 2.24 45.87
CA GLY A 482 4.62 3.26 46.86
C GLY A 482 3.61 4.40 46.98
N MET A 483 2.62 4.49 46.09
CA MET A 483 1.59 5.54 46.10
C MET A 483 0.53 5.22 47.17
N PRO A 484 0.28 6.10 48.16
CA PRO A 484 -0.65 5.82 49.26
C PRO A 484 -2.09 5.51 48.82
N GLU A 485 -2.52 6.08 47.71
CA GLU A 485 -3.87 5.90 47.18
C GLU A 485 -4.05 4.64 46.32
N VAL A 486 -2.98 3.86 46.12
CA VAL A 486 -3.01 2.56 45.44
C VAL A 486 -2.95 1.46 46.50
N ASP A 487 -4.02 0.67 46.62
CA ASP A 487 -4.08 -0.44 47.56
C ASP A 487 -3.23 -1.64 47.09
N GLU A 488 -3.09 -1.80 45.77
CA GLU A 488 -2.35 -2.90 45.16
C GLU A 488 -1.83 -2.52 43.77
N ALA A 489 -0.57 -2.82 43.50
CA ALA A 489 0.02 -2.69 42.16
C ALA A 489 0.46 -4.07 41.65
N VAL A 490 -0.08 -4.46 40.50
CA VAL A 490 0.17 -5.77 39.86
C VAL A 490 0.76 -5.57 38.46
N ALA A 491 1.52 -6.56 38.00
CA ALA A 491 2.02 -6.53 36.62
C ALA A 491 0.89 -6.89 35.63
N VAL A 492 0.95 -6.36 34.40
CA VAL A 492 0.06 -6.76 33.31
C VAL A 492 0.09 -8.29 33.14
N GLY A 493 -1.08 -8.91 33.18
CA GLY A 493 -1.23 -10.37 33.09
C GLY A 493 -1.23 -11.11 34.42
N GLU A 494 -0.96 -10.44 35.55
CA GLU A 494 -1.01 -11.00 36.91
C GLU A 494 -2.29 -10.60 37.68
N LEU A 495 -3.22 -9.88 37.03
CA LEU A 495 -4.44 -9.40 37.67
C LEU A 495 -5.35 -10.56 38.10
N ALA A 496 -5.64 -10.65 39.40
CA ALA A 496 -6.58 -11.62 39.95
C ALA A 496 -8.05 -11.26 39.61
N SER A 497 -8.92 -12.28 39.57
CA SER A 497 -10.37 -12.08 39.49
C SER A 497 -10.94 -11.48 40.78
N GLY A 498 -12.11 -10.82 40.72
CA GLY A 498 -12.81 -10.30 41.90
C GLY A 498 -12.76 -8.78 42.04
N PHE A 499 -12.82 -8.05 40.93
CA PHE A 499 -12.98 -6.58 40.88
C PHE A 499 -14.36 -6.20 40.34
N ASP A 500 -14.83 -5.00 40.67
CA ASP A 500 -16.13 -4.47 40.21
C ASP A 500 -16.03 -3.75 38.87
N VAL A 501 -14.91 -3.05 38.65
CA VAL A 501 -14.66 -2.25 37.44
C VAL A 501 -13.20 -2.42 37.04
N ARG A 502 -12.94 -2.55 35.74
CA ARG A 502 -11.59 -2.49 35.15
C ARG A 502 -11.61 -1.52 33.98
N LEU A 503 -10.85 -0.43 34.11
CA LEU A 503 -10.80 0.65 33.13
C LEU A 503 -9.38 0.84 32.59
N PRO A 504 -9.23 0.90 31.26
CA PRO A 504 -8.02 1.42 30.64
C PRO A 504 -7.76 2.88 31.05
N LEU A 505 -6.49 3.21 31.22
CA LEU A 505 -6.07 4.50 31.75
C LEU A 505 -6.55 5.70 30.93
N HIS A 506 -6.53 5.62 29.60
CA HIS A 506 -6.96 6.75 28.77
C HIS A 506 -8.45 7.08 28.93
N ASN A 507 -9.27 6.09 29.30
CA ASN A 507 -10.70 6.27 29.52
C ASN A 507 -11.01 7.02 30.82
N LEU A 508 -10.04 7.22 31.70
CA LEU A 508 -10.21 7.97 32.94
C LEU A 508 -10.57 9.44 32.69
N MET A 509 -10.10 10.04 31.60
CA MET A 509 -10.50 11.40 31.22
C MET A 509 -12.02 11.51 31.05
N GLY A 510 -12.63 10.54 30.37
CA GLY A 510 -14.08 10.49 30.20
C GLY A 510 -14.82 10.07 31.47
N ALA A 511 -14.30 9.08 32.20
CA ALA A 511 -14.90 8.58 33.44
C ALA A 511 -14.99 9.65 34.55
N PHE A 512 -14.04 10.58 34.57
CA PHE A 512 -14.01 11.76 35.44
C PHE A 512 -14.50 13.05 34.77
N ARG A 513 -14.98 12.99 33.52
CA ARG A 513 -15.39 14.17 32.72
C ARG A 513 -14.38 15.33 32.82
N THR A 514 -13.10 14.99 32.76
CA THR A 514 -12.00 15.95 32.99
C THR A 514 -12.06 17.07 31.95
N THR A 515 -11.90 18.30 32.42
CA THR A 515 -11.69 19.50 31.63
C THR A 515 -10.30 20.06 31.92
N LEU A 516 -9.87 21.07 31.17
CA LEU A 516 -8.57 21.69 31.40
C LEU A 516 -8.41 22.22 32.84
N GLU A 517 -9.50 22.67 33.44
CA GLU A 517 -9.58 23.24 34.79
C GLU A 517 -9.66 22.17 35.88
N THR A 518 -10.13 20.96 35.55
CA THR A 518 -10.35 19.87 36.53
C THR A 518 -9.32 18.75 36.42
N ILE A 519 -8.30 18.90 35.58
CA ILE A 519 -7.14 17.99 35.58
C ILE A 519 -6.60 17.90 37.02
N PRO A 520 -6.42 16.68 37.57
CA PRO A 520 -5.77 16.51 38.87
C PRO A 520 -4.27 16.80 38.72
N ALA A 521 -3.92 18.08 38.71
CA ALA A 521 -2.58 18.59 38.41
C ALA A 521 -1.69 18.73 39.66
N GLU A 522 -2.19 18.38 40.84
CA GLU A 522 -1.43 18.45 42.09
C GLU A 522 -0.24 17.48 42.05
N VAL A 523 0.95 18.01 42.36
CA VAL A 523 2.21 17.27 42.40
C VAL A 523 2.96 17.60 43.71
N PRO A 524 3.76 16.67 44.25
CA PRO A 524 3.97 15.30 43.77
C PRO A 524 2.79 14.37 44.06
N TYR A 525 2.52 13.41 43.16
CA TYR A 525 1.61 12.28 43.40
C TYR A 525 2.32 10.92 43.34
N LEU A 526 3.60 10.90 42.97
CA LEU A 526 4.49 9.77 43.13
C LEU A 526 5.65 10.15 44.05
N ALA A 527 6.24 9.16 44.71
CA ALA A 527 7.43 9.33 45.52
C ALA A 527 8.48 8.29 45.13
N ALA A 528 9.75 8.69 45.11
CA ALA A 528 10.84 7.75 44.89
C ALA A 528 11.03 6.82 46.11
N PRO A 529 11.52 5.58 45.91
CA PRO A 529 11.91 4.70 47.01
C PRO A 529 12.91 5.40 47.94
N ALA A 530 12.59 5.51 49.23
CA ALA A 530 13.28 6.41 50.15
C ALA A 530 14.77 6.09 50.33
N ASP A 531 15.14 4.81 50.41
CA ASP A 531 16.52 4.38 50.61
C ASP A 531 17.41 4.72 49.41
N GLU A 532 16.93 4.41 48.19
CA GLU A 532 17.63 4.76 46.95
C GLU A 532 17.70 6.28 46.76
N ALA A 533 16.63 7.01 47.07
CA ALA A 533 16.61 8.46 46.97
C ALA A 533 17.65 9.10 47.91
N ALA A 534 17.80 8.58 49.13
CA ALA A 534 18.82 9.02 50.07
C ALA A 534 20.23 8.68 49.59
N GLU A 535 20.42 7.53 48.94
CA GLU A 535 21.70 7.14 48.34
C GLU A 535 22.10 8.07 47.19
N TYR A 536 21.21 8.27 46.20
CA TYR A 536 21.47 9.18 45.10
C TYR A 536 21.69 10.61 45.58
N ALA A 537 20.94 11.08 46.59
CA ALA A 537 21.18 12.40 47.18
C ALA A 537 22.62 12.54 47.73
N ARG A 538 23.17 11.51 48.39
CA ARG A 538 24.57 11.52 48.86
C ARG A 538 25.56 11.55 47.70
N ARG A 539 25.33 10.77 46.64
CA ARG A 539 26.19 10.72 45.44
C ARG A 539 26.13 12.03 44.66
N LEU A 540 24.96 12.64 44.54
CA LEU A 540 24.78 13.93 43.88
C LEU A 540 25.44 15.07 44.66
N ALA A 541 25.55 14.96 45.99
CA ALA A 541 26.21 15.99 46.81
C ALA A 541 27.72 16.12 46.56
N SER A 542 28.37 15.13 45.94
CA SER A 542 29.78 15.24 45.52
C SER A 542 29.97 16.04 44.22
N HIS A 543 28.89 16.46 43.57
CA HIS A 543 28.92 17.21 42.32
C HIS A 543 28.51 18.66 42.57
N GLY A 544 29.31 19.59 42.05
CA GLY A 544 29.03 21.03 42.14
C GLY A 544 28.10 21.54 41.04
N GLY A 545 27.62 22.78 41.21
CA GLY A 545 26.75 23.43 40.24
C GLY A 545 25.32 22.91 40.24
N LEU A 546 24.56 23.35 39.24
CA LEU A 546 23.18 22.94 39.02
C LEU A 546 23.15 21.50 38.47
N ARG A 547 22.46 20.57 39.15
CA ARG A 547 22.39 19.17 38.75
C ARG A 547 21.23 18.95 37.79
N VAL A 548 21.55 18.67 36.53
CA VAL A 548 20.57 18.62 35.43
C VAL A 548 20.48 17.20 34.87
N GLY A 549 19.29 16.60 34.90
CA GLY A 549 19.05 15.33 34.21
C GLY A 549 18.72 15.54 32.75
N LEU A 550 19.23 14.69 31.85
CA LEU A 550 18.97 14.78 30.41
C LEU A 550 18.47 13.46 29.82
N CYS A 551 17.33 13.52 29.12
CA CYS A 551 16.78 12.44 28.31
C CYS A 551 16.44 12.97 26.90
N TRP A 552 17.18 12.55 25.88
CA TRP A 552 17.14 13.18 24.55
C TRP A 552 16.42 12.36 23.48
N ALA A 553 16.08 11.10 23.78
CA ALA A 553 15.38 10.21 22.86
C ALA A 553 14.29 9.40 23.56
N GLY A 554 13.26 9.05 22.79
CA GLY A 554 12.21 8.14 23.24
C GLY A 554 12.57 6.67 23.10
N ASN A 555 11.55 5.82 23.14
CA ASN A 555 11.69 4.41 22.81
C ASN A 555 11.98 4.26 21.31
N PRO A 556 13.09 3.61 20.90
CA PRO A 556 13.43 3.39 19.49
C PRO A 556 12.35 2.67 18.68
N THR A 557 11.51 1.84 19.31
CA THR A 557 10.42 1.12 18.62
C THR A 557 9.15 1.95 18.45
N HIS A 558 9.10 3.16 19.02
CA HIS A 558 7.95 4.04 18.90
C HIS A 558 7.91 4.67 17.49
N PRO A 559 6.77 4.62 16.75
CA PRO A 559 6.70 5.09 15.36
C PRO A 559 7.16 6.54 15.15
N ARG A 560 6.86 7.44 16.09
CA ARG A 560 7.32 8.85 16.09
C ARG A 560 8.64 9.10 16.81
N ASN A 561 9.51 8.10 17.00
CA ASN A 561 10.74 8.32 17.77
C ASN A 561 11.70 9.31 17.09
N GLY A 562 11.81 9.27 15.76
CA GLY A 562 12.66 10.20 15.00
C GLY A 562 12.26 11.66 15.23
N SER A 563 11.00 12.00 14.91
CA SER A 563 10.49 13.38 15.02
C SER A 563 10.42 13.95 16.44
N ARG A 564 10.60 13.11 17.47
CA ARG A 564 10.58 13.54 18.88
C ARG A 564 11.93 13.44 19.59
N SER A 565 12.99 12.99 18.91
CA SER A 565 14.32 12.83 19.52
C SER A 565 15.27 13.91 19.02
N VAL A 566 16.18 14.35 19.89
CA VAL A 566 17.24 15.31 19.55
C VAL A 566 18.52 14.51 19.27
N ALA A 567 19.17 14.79 18.15
CA ALA A 567 20.43 14.12 17.85
C ALA A 567 21.52 14.53 18.86
N PRO A 568 22.38 13.61 19.32
CA PRO A 568 23.39 13.87 20.35
C PRO A 568 24.30 15.08 20.06
N ASP A 569 24.69 15.27 18.81
CA ASP A 569 25.52 16.38 18.33
C ASP A 569 24.83 17.75 18.44
N GLN A 570 23.51 17.80 18.29
CA GLN A 570 22.72 19.03 18.43
C GLN A 570 22.63 19.53 19.88
N LEU A 571 22.95 18.70 20.88
CA LEU A 571 22.87 19.05 22.30
C LEU A 571 24.10 19.81 22.81
N ALA A 572 25.18 19.88 22.03
CA ALA A 572 26.45 20.49 22.44
C ALA A 572 26.30 21.91 23.04
N PRO A 573 25.48 22.84 22.48
CA PRO A 573 25.31 24.17 23.06
C PRO A 573 24.65 24.17 24.45
N LEU A 574 23.85 23.15 24.77
CA LEU A 574 23.25 22.99 26.10
C LEU A 574 24.24 22.39 27.08
N LEU A 575 24.98 21.36 26.66
CA LEU A 575 25.96 20.64 27.49
C LEU A 575 27.19 21.50 27.83
N ALA A 576 27.52 22.50 27.00
CA ALA A 576 28.63 23.42 27.24
C ALA A 576 28.36 24.45 28.36
N GLN A 577 27.18 24.46 28.99
CA GLN A 577 26.81 25.45 29.99
C GLN A 577 27.62 25.28 31.29
N ALA A 578 28.56 26.20 31.50
CA ALA A 578 29.34 26.26 32.73
C ALA A 578 28.43 26.46 33.96
N GLY A 579 28.77 25.80 35.06
CA GLY A 579 28.02 25.85 36.32
C GLY A 579 26.85 24.86 36.40
N ALA A 580 26.63 24.02 35.39
CA ALA A 580 25.74 22.88 35.44
C ALA A 580 26.52 21.57 35.34
N THR A 581 26.07 20.54 36.05
CA THR A 581 26.54 19.15 35.91
C THR A 581 25.41 18.31 35.36
N PHE A 582 25.63 17.66 34.22
CA PHE A 582 24.60 16.87 33.53
C PHE A 582 24.68 15.38 33.89
N PHE A 583 23.51 14.78 34.11
CA PHE A 583 23.32 13.38 34.45
C PHE A 583 22.47 12.71 33.38
N SER A 584 22.90 11.55 32.88
CA SER A 584 22.14 10.80 31.89
C SER A 584 20.88 10.20 32.53
N LEU A 585 19.74 10.43 31.89
CA LEU A 585 18.48 9.72 32.17
C LEU A 585 18.04 8.86 30.98
N GLN A 586 18.90 8.73 29.96
CA GLN A 586 18.64 7.97 28.74
C GLN A 586 19.06 6.51 28.92
N LYS A 587 18.11 5.64 29.29
CA LYS A 587 18.38 4.20 29.36
C LYS A 587 18.73 3.64 27.97
N GLY A 588 19.85 2.92 27.87
CA GLY A 588 20.34 2.32 26.62
C GLY A 588 21.05 3.30 25.67
N GLY A 589 21.27 4.55 26.08
CA GLY A 589 22.11 5.51 25.38
C GLY A 589 23.54 5.53 25.93
N ASP A 590 24.45 6.22 25.23
CA ASP A 590 25.82 6.46 25.69
C ASP A 590 25.95 7.91 26.21
N GLY A 591 25.49 8.14 27.44
CA GLY A 591 25.59 9.46 28.07
C GLY A 591 27.04 9.85 28.37
N ALA A 592 27.90 8.86 28.64
CA ALA A 592 29.32 9.09 28.89
C ALA A 592 30.03 9.68 27.66
N ALA A 593 29.71 9.21 26.44
CA ALA A 593 30.24 9.78 25.20
C ALA A 593 29.85 11.25 24.98
N LEU A 594 28.74 11.68 25.58
CA LEU A 594 28.28 13.08 25.58
C LEU A 594 28.85 13.92 26.74
N GLY A 595 29.67 13.31 27.61
CA GLY A 595 30.26 13.98 28.78
C GLY A 595 29.32 14.09 29.98
N LEU A 596 28.24 13.31 30.03
CA LEU A 596 27.32 13.26 31.17
C LEU A 596 27.83 12.28 32.22
N VAL A 597 27.48 12.53 33.48
CA VAL A 597 27.56 11.50 34.53
C VAL A 597 26.49 10.45 34.23
N ASP A 598 26.93 9.25 33.86
CA ASP A 598 26.03 8.17 33.46
C ASP A 598 25.97 7.06 34.50
N TRP A 599 24.83 6.96 35.19
CA TRP A 599 24.51 5.88 36.13
C TRP A 599 23.35 5.01 35.63
N THR A 600 22.97 5.13 34.35
CA THR A 600 21.77 4.47 33.80
C THR A 600 21.89 2.95 33.78
N ALA A 601 23.12 2.40 33.81
CA ALA A 601 23.38 0.97 33.96
C ALA A 601 22.83 0.39 35.28
N GLU A 602 22.64 1.23 36.29
CA GLU A 602 22.10 0.85 37.60
C GLU A 602 20.56 0.85 37.63
N PHE A 603 19.89 1.34 36.57
CA PHE A 603 18.43 1.50 36.56
C PHE A 603 17.73 0.14 36.38
N ALA A 604 17.42 -0.50 37.51
CA ALA A 604 16.60 -1.72 37.54
C ALA A 604 15.18 -1.46 37.00
N ASP A 605 14.56 -0.37 37.44
CA ASP A 605 13.18 -0.01 37.10
C ASP A 605 12.95 1.52 37.17
N MET A 606 11.69 1.96 37.02
CA MET A 606 11.34 3.37 37.11
C MET A 606 11.42 3.93 38.54
N GLY A 607 11.44 3.07 39.57
CA GLY A 607 11.68 3.47 40.96
C GLY A 607 13.13 3.95 41.15
N THR A 608 14.11 3.25 40.58
CA THR A 608 15.51 3.69 40.61
C THR A 608 15.72 4.96 39.79
N THR A 609 15.07 5.05 38.64
CA THR A 609 15.08 6.30 37.84
C THR A 609 14.48 7.46 38.63
N ALA A 610 13.38 7.24 39.36
CA ALA A 610 12.74 8.23 40.22
C ALA A 610 13.67 8.70 41.35
N ALA A 611 14.43 7.78 41.94
CA ALA A 611 15.38 8.08 43.02
C ALA A 611 16.49 9.03 42.58
N LEU A 612 17.05 8.85 41.38
CA LEU A 612 17.99 9.81 40.81
C LEU A 612 17.29 11.15 40.53
N VAL A 613 16.16 11.12 39.82
CA VAL A 613 15.40 12.33 39.43
C VAL A 613 15.02 13.20 40.64
N GLN A 614 14.67 12.58 41.76
CA GLN A 614 14.29 13.26 42.99
C GLN A 614 15.37 14.22 43.52
N GLY A 615 16.65 13.87 43.31
CA GLY A 615 17.80 14.66 43.76
C GLY A 615 18.30 15.71 42.78
N LEU A 616 17.79 15.73 41.54
CA LEU A 616 18.20 16.68 40.49
C LEU A 616 17.47 18.01 40.63
N ASP A 617 18.15 19.11 40.31
CA ASP A 617 17.60 20.47 40.38
C ASP A 617 16.67 20.78 39.20
N LEU A 618 16.93 20.17 38.04
CA LEU A 618 16.17 20.30 36.80
C LEU A 618 16.23 18.99 36.01
N VAL A 619 15.13 18.64 35.33
CA VAL A 619 15.12 17.58 34.30
C VAL A 619 14.81 18.18 32.95
N ILE A 620 15.68 17.98 31.97
CA ILE A 620 15.45 18.32 30.58
C ILE A 620 15.16 17.01 29.84
N SER A 621 14.00 16.93 29.18
CA SER A 621 13.60 15.72 28.48
C SER A 621 12.87 16.06 27.18
N VAL A 622 13.02 15.23 26.16
CA VAL A 622 12.02 15.15 25.08
C VAL A 622 10.69 14.60 25.62
N ASP A 623 9.64 14.57 24.80
CA ASP A 623 8.38 13.90 25.15
C ASP A 623 8.62 12.43 25.46
N SER A 624 8.80 12.05 26.73
CA SER A 624 9.24 10.73 27.17
C SER A 624 8.67 10.38 28.54
N ALA A 625 8.78 9.10 28.93
CA ALA A 625 8.37 8.68 30.28
C ALA A 625 9.13 9.42 31.39
N VAL A 626 10.36 9.90 31.13
CA VAL A 626 11.15 10.68 32.09
C VAL A 626 10.54 12.05 32.34
N ALA A 627 10.00 12.72 31.30
CA ALA A 627 9.29 13.99 31.47
C ALA A 627 8.06 13.83 32.38
N HIS A 628 7.29 12.77 32.16
CA HIS A 628 6.13 12.43 32.99
C HIS A 628 6.52 12.08 34.42
N LEU A 629 7.59 11.29 34.61
CA LEU A 629 8.08 10.88 35.92
C LEU A 629 8.56 12.09 36.74
N ALA A 630 9.40 12.94 36.15
CA ALA A 630 9.91 14.14 36.82
C ALA A 630 8.76 15.10 37.19
N GLY A 631 7.78 15.26 36.29
CA GLY A 631 6.56 16.01 36.58
C GLY A 631 5.73 15.41 37.72
N ALA A 632 5.57 14.08 37.76
CA ALA A 632 4.84 13.37 38.81
C ALA A 632 5.51 13.48 40.19
N LEU A 633 6.84 13.58 40.22
CA LEU A 633 7.66 13.82 41.42
C LEU A 633 7.72 15.32 41.81
N GLY A 634 7.03 16.20 41.09
CA GLY A 634 7.02 17.64 41.35
C GLY A 634 8.39 18.31 41.14
N ARG A 635 9.26 17.74 40.30
CA ARG A 635 10.54 18.36 39.94
C ARG A 635 10.35 19.40 38.82
N PRO A 636 11.19 20.44 38.72
CA PRO A 636 11.24 21.30 37.55
C PRO A 636 11.56 20.48 36.29
N VAL A 637 10.77 20.66 35.23
CA VAL A 637 10.95 19.94 33.96
C VAL A 637 10.98 20.90 32.79
N TRP A 638 11.95 20.76 31.90
CA TRP A 638 11.95 21.38 30.59
C TRP A 638 11.71 20.32 29.51
N LEU A 639 10.60 20.48 28.80
CA LEU A 639 10.22 19.64 27.68
C LEU A 639 10.79 20.21 26.38
N LEU A 640 11.68 19.47 25.73
CA LEU A 640 12.07 19.72 24.34
C LEU A 640 10.98 19.12 23.45
N ASN A 641 10.05 19.96 23.01
CA ASN A 641 8.82 19.54 22.35
C ASN A 641 8.94 19.64 20.82
N ARG A 642 8.42 18.62 20.15
CA ARG A 642 8.36 18.54 18.69
C ARG A 642 7.34 19.51 18.10
N PHE A 643 7.45 19.78 16.81
CA PHE A 643 6.64 20.77 16.07
C PHE A 643 5.12 20.52 16.17
N ASP A 644 4.65 19.32 15.79
CA ASP A 644 3.22 18.96 15.71
C ASP A 644 2.56 18.80 17.10
N SER A 645 3.38 18.77 18.16
CA SER A 645 3.05 18.59 19.58
C SER A 645 2.26 17.31 19.87
N CYS A 646 2.42 16.75 21.07
CA CYS A 646 1.48 15.75 21.57
C CYS A 646 0.26 16.47 22.16
N TRP A 647 -0.93 15.87 22.05
CA TRP A 647 -2.17 16.45 22.59
C TRP A 647 -2.06 16.77 24.10
N ARG A 648 -1.21 16.06 24.84
CA ARG A 648 -0.92 16.31 26.26
C ARG A 648 -0.32 17.69 26.53
N TRP A 649 0.41 18.22 25.56
CA TRP A 649 1.14 19.48 25.65
C TRP A 649 0.40 20.65 24.99
N LEU A 650 -0.78 20.38 24.40
CA LEU A 650 -1.67 21.29 23.68
C LEU A 650 -1.04 21.96 22.44
N GLU A 651 -1.83 22.81 21.78
CA GLU A 651 -1.45 23.63 20.62
C GLU A 651 -0.31 24.63 20.88
N ALA A 652 0.17 25.24 19.80
CA ALA A 652 1.24 26.24 19.81
C ALA A 652 0.86 27.47 20.65
N GLY A 653 1.88 28.14 21.20
CA GLY A 653 1.71 29.36 22.00
C GLY A 653 1.66 29.14 23.51
N ARG A 654 1.57 27.90 24.01
CA ARG A 654 1.74 27.60 25.44
C ARG A 654 3.15 27.17 25.76
N THR A 655 3.70 27.74 26.82
CA THR A 655 5.00 27.36 27.40
C THR A 655 4.86 26.53 28.66
N THR A 656 3.65 26.33 29.19
CA THR A 656 3.40 25.55 30.41
C THR A 656 2.59 24.29 30.11
N SER A 657 2.59 23.32 31.03
CA SER A 657 1.75 22.12 30.94
C SER A 657 0.53 22.23 31.84
N PRO A 658 -0.68 21.83 31.38
CA PRO A 658 -1.84 21.72 32.26
C PRO A 658 -1.76 20.48 33.16
N TRP A 659 -0.94 19.50 32.82
CA TRP A 659 -0.78 18.26 33.57
C TRP A 659 0.31 18.33 34.64
N TYR A 660 1.32 19.18 34.43
CA TYR A 660 2.48 19.31 35.31
C TYR A 660 2.79 20.80 35.53
N PRO A 661 2.40 21.36 36.68
CA PRO A 661 2.64 22.78 36.98
C PRO A 661 4.11 23.18 36.98
N THR A 662 5.02 22.23 37.18
CA THR A 662 6.48 22.42 37.20
C THR A 662 7.14 22.30 35.83
N LEU A 663 6.36 22.07 34.76
CA LEU A 663 6.88 21.84 33.41
C LEU A 663 6.83 23.10 32.55
N THR A 664 7.96 23.42 31.92
CA THR A 664 8.10 24.43 30.87
C THR A 664 8.42 23.76 29.53
N GLN A 665 7.88 24.28 28.43
CA GLN A 665 8.03 23.72 27.08
C GLN A 665 8.91 24.63 26.20
N PHE A 666 9.78 24.02 25.42
CA PHE A 666 10.53 24.63 24.32
C PHE A 666 10.16 23.89 23.05
N ARG A 667 9.45 24.57 22.12
CA ARG A 667 8.87 23.91 20.95
C ARG A 667 9.60 24.26 19.67
N GLN A 668 9.77 23.27 18.81
CA GLN A 668 10.27 23.47 17.45
C GLN A 668 9.37 24.47 16.68
N PRO A 669 9.96 25.51 16.06
CA PRO A 669 9.22 26.39 15.16
C PRO A 669 8.97 25.73 13.80
N THR A 670 9.82 24.77 13.42
CA THR A 670 9.76 24.03 12.17
C THR A 670 10.09 22.56 12.48
N ALA A 671 9.36 21.63 11.86
CA ALA A 671 9.58 20.20 12.06
C ALA A 671 11.05 19.82 11.79
N GLY A 672 11.65 19.03 12.67
CA GLY A 672 13.03 18.57 12.56
C GLY A 672 14.11 19.59 12.97
N ASP A 673 13.79 20.89 13.04
CA ASP A 673 14.76 21.91 13.45
C ASP A 673 14.83 22.06 14.98
N TRP A 674 15.77 21.34 15.60
CA TRP A 674 16.03 21.39 17.03
C TRP A 674 16.94 22.54 17.47
N ALA A 675 17.65 23.21 16.54
CA ALA A 675 18.65 24.20 16.93
C ALA A 675 18.04 25.40 17.70
N PRO A 676 16.88 25.99 17.29
CA PRO A 676 16.22 27.04 18.05
C PRO A 676 15.77 26.59 19.45
N VAL A 677 15.34 25.33 19.58
CA VAL A 677 14.87 24.74 20.84
C VAL A 677 16.02 24.61 21.83
N VAL A 678 17.14 24.03 21.38
CA VAL A 678 18.34 23.86 22.20
C VAL A 678 18.93 25.21 22.59
N ALA A 679 18.97 26.19 21.66
CA ALA A 679 19.45 27.53 21.95
C ALA A 679 18.60 28.24 23.03
N ALA A 680 17.28 28.13 22.95
CA ALA A 680 16.37 28.71 23.94
C ALA A 680 16.52 28.05 25.32
N ALA A 681 16.64 26.72 25.37
CA ALA A 681 16.87 25.99 26.62
C ALA A 681 18.24 26.34 27.23
N SER A 682 19.30 26.43 26.42
CA SER A 682 20.64 26.82 26.86
C SER A 682 20.66 28.25 27.44
N ALA A 683 20.01 29.20 26.77
CA ALA A 683 19.90 30.57 27.26
C ALA A 683 19.16 30.66 28.62
N GLU A 684 18.09 29.87 28.79
CA GLU A 684 17.39 29.81 30.07
C GLU A 684 18.21 29.12 31.16
N LEU A 685 18.99 28.09 30.80
CA LEU A 685 19.89 27.41 31.73
C LEU A 685 20.97 28.36 32.25
N ALA A 686 21.53 29.18 31.37
CA ALA A 686 22.49 30.21 31.73
C ALA A 686 21.92 31.19 32.77
N ARG A 687 20.65 31.62 32.60
CA ARG A 687 19.97 32.47 33.57
C ARG A 687 19.77 31.77 34.91
N MET A 688 19.37 30.50 34.89
CA MET A 688 19.15 29.71 36.11
C MET A 688 20.45 29.53 36.91
N VAL A 689 21.57 29.25 36.23
CA VAL A 689 22.90 29.16 36.86
C VAL A 689 23.33 30.50 37.46
N GLN A 690 23.15 31.61 36.74
CA GLN A 690 23.48 32.95 37.25
C GLN A 690 22.62 33.33 38.46
N GLY A 691 21.34 32.97 38.45
CA GLY A 691 20.40 33.21 39.54
C GLY A 691 20.73 32.46 40.83
N GLN A 692 21.34 31.27 40.75
CA GLN A 692 21.85 30.55 41.93
C GLN A 692 23.16 31.14 42.48
N GLY A 693 23.93 31.87 41.66
CA GLY A 693 25.17 32.55 42.05
C GLY A 693 24.97 33.91 42.74
N GLY A 694 23.76 34.50 42.66
CA GLY A 694 23.41 35.75 43.33
C GLY A 694 22.98 35.50 44.79
N GLY A 695 23.90 35.70 45.73
CA GLY A 695 23.65 35.50 47.16
C GLY A 695 22.39 36.20 47.69
N LYS A 696 21.74 35.57 48.68
CA LYS A 696 20.64 36.14 49.48
C LYS A 696 20.82 37.64 49.70
N PRO A 697 19.84 38.51 49.35
CA PRO A 697 19.87 39.87 49.83
C PRO A 697 19.76 39.83 51.35
N ALA A 698 20.72 40.45 52.03
CA ALA A 698 20.68 40.65 53.48
C ALA A 698 19.35 41.32 53.87
N PRO A 699 18.78 41.02 55.05
CA PRO A 699 17.49 41.58 55.44
C PRO A 699 17.65 43.08 55.74
N GLY A 700 17.40 43.91 54.73
CA GLY A 700 17.29 45.36 54.82
C GLY A 700 15.99 45.75 55.50
N ARG A 701 16.11 46.44 56.63
CA ARG A 701 15.02 46.98 57.47
C ARG A 701 14.11 47.98 56.74
N ARG A 702 12.79 47.83 57.00
CA ARG A 702 11.71 48.85 57.02
C ARG A 702 11.37 49.49 55.65
N SER A 703 10.12 49.85 55.34
CA SER A 703 9.09 50.47 56.19
C SER A 703 7.66 50.19 55.71
N ALA A 704 6.78 49.96 56.67
CA ALA A 704 5.34 50.16 56.51
C ALA A 704 5.03 51.60 56.08
N LYS A 705 4.09 51.77 55.15
CA LYS A 705 3.09 52.84 55.16
C LYS A 705 2.01 52.61 54.10
N ARG A 706 0.81 52.38 54.64
CA ARG A 706 -0.57 52.74 54.22
C ARG A 706 -1.05 52.39 52.84
#